data_AF-A0A1W4XJG3-F1
#
_entry.id   AF-A0A1W4XJG3-F1
#
_cell.length_a   1.000
_cell.length_b   1.000
_cell.length_c   1.000
_cell.angle_alpha   90.00
_cell.angle_beta   90.00
_cell.angle_gamma   90.00
#
_symmetry.space_group_name_H-M   'P 1'
#
loop_
_entity.id
_entity.type
_entity.pdbx_description
1 polymer ?
#
loop_
_entity_poly.entity_id
_entity_poly.type
_entity_poly.pdbx_seq_one_letter_code
_entity_poly.pdbx_strand_id
1 'polypeptide(L)'
;MFRTVLSYFWKDNSSEFSVDNAYKLLEKSCENDVKKEDDICEETEQEYSTYHKTGVVTSAKKNTFIIDNTYRFECDVINLKVGMKVSFVAYFAEGKTHVSHVKVLDDDWNLEVDEENRSWCTRSLITKVVKRENRKIHISPGDFIINLNKVHSEFVPIVGDWIDLQVKVEVEWQVADLFGKILEVEAIRPLRPRVLQGVIKKWDQNKGMGVIDNKIFFNSESLVGGYTPLVNDKVITEAIESEQGMYIWRSLKIIPQTNKQHVNDFFYKLCDSEYETDVEGVNISDDIYLNVSENNKTYNFVFEITNNTKDLLILLNAYFSNKSSPFKISTTFNEKGLEISAGQSLKIECECFVVCTASNLILFDFEKFKIGRQVTINYETNKQPYDKAKHVHGNNLLLQARMFTNRKSKDLIPGQKVVQTPRFISARLPEYPVPEKLFNIILKHNSFNDNPQLSQELTSTKPCLTASLTLSIYEDKFHTLLHLEEIYNLIAIRTYDQDAACFIRNGEYLMLEIENLSERRPSIIVGDRIIAKDSYKNDAVSYEGYVHKVGAKHIYIKFAPMFHDSYGGEDYSVKVVSSRTTFRRLHQAVGLVVRNLGSTILLPTKVVEKAPQLNFTYDEYYNILHTTHKKLKNRSLSDATNCGSLERKKDNKEDENTIPNQGSKLLLNINTEDNFHNENKKWRNNNYSTTKTPISTNNRRFKLEWYDKSLNYYQKEAVRNVLVGTARPLPYVIFGPPGTGKTVTLIEIILQILRMIPHSRLLVAAPSNSAADLLATRLVDSGVLKPGDLVRLVAFKYVLENSVPPKLVPYSATIDYSKEGSRECSINMRDDGIVLGCNSAVIGRHRVTVGTCSTLGSLFSSGFSKGHFTHIIVDEAGQASEPDIMIPLAFLDIHSGQAILAGDHMQLGPVILSNIAQSHGLGESYLERLINRFPYSRDITGFPDSNGYDPRLVTKLIYNYRSLPDLLKLSNRLFYNDELKSTILSKDSEEAQLLNKIKEILPERQSDVPPCFIFHGVLGENYQTADSPSWFNPNEASQIFYYINELYRLGISADNIGIITPYIKQVRQIRSLLDDAEFERPKIGSVEEFQGREFPIIILSLVRSNENLVSNDLKYGIGFLSNPKRMNVALTRAQALIIVIGNPYTVATDYYWREVIKFCIQNDSYTGCKVYPELFE
;
A
#
# COMPACT_ATOMS: atom_id res chain seq x y z
N MET A 1 -52.09 -26.44 -13.38
CA MET A 1 -51.69 -25.10 -12.90
C MET A 1 -50.50 -24.58 -13.70
N PHE A 2 -50.57 -24.72 -15.03
CA PHE A 2 -49.53 -24.41 -16.03
C PHE A 2 -50.21 -23.73 -17.25
N ARG A 3 -51.32 -23.02 -17.00
CA ARG A 3 -52.19 -22.43 -18.05
C ARG A 3 -52.92 -21.15 -17.64
N THR A 4 -52.55 -20.50 -16.54
CA THR A 4 -53.26 -19.31 -16.02
C THR A 4 -52.36 -18.09 -15.76
N VAL A 5 -51.05 -18.19 -16.02
CA VAL A 5 -50.09 -17.05 -15.88
C VAL A 5 -49.55 -16.58 -17.25
N LEU A 6 -49.95 -17.24 -18.34
CA LEU A 6 -49.51 -16.94 -19.72
C LEU A 6 -50.41 -15.92 -20.45
N SER A 7 -51.25 -15.15 -19.74
CA SER A 7 -52.19 -14.20 -20.36
C SER A 7 -52.00 -12.74 -19.94
N TYR A 8 -50.91 -12.38 -19.27
CA TYR A 8 -50.59 -10.98 -18.95
C TYR A 8 -49.51 -10.39 -19.86
N PHE A 9 -48.74 -11.24 -20.55
CA PHE A 9 -47.82 -10.88 -21.62
C PHE A 9 -48.50 -11.16 -22.97
N TRP A 10 -48.87 -10.11 -23.69
CA TRP A 10 -49.27 -10.08 -25.11
C TRP A 10 -50.73 -10.42 -25.46
N LYS A 11 -51.53 -9.36 -25.60
CA LYS A 11 -52.47 -9.23 -26.72
C LYS A 11 -52.24 -7.88 -27.41
N ASP A 12 -51.99 -7.99 -28.70
CA ASP A 12 -51.63 -6.96 -29.67
C ASP A 12 -52.79 -6.06 -30.13
N ASN A 13 -52.35 -4.99 -30.82
CA ASN A 13 -53.02 -4.07 -31.73
C ASN A 13 -53.63 -2.82 -31.07
N SER A 14 -53.32 -1.60 -31.48
CA SER A 14 -52.64 -1.10 -32.68
C SER A 14 -52.54 0.43 -32.58
N SER A 15 -51.39 1.02 -32.85
CA SER A 15 -51.24 2.20 -33.73
C SER A 15 -49.78 2.63 -33.77
N GLU A 16 -49.28 2.66 -35.00
CA GLU A 16 -47.96 3.14 -35.40
C GLU A 16 -47.75 4.59 -34.94
N PHE A 17 -46.58 4.89 -34.38
CA PHE A 17 -45.99 6.22 -34.49
C PHE A 17 -44.52 6.06 -34.84
N SER A 18 -44.19 6.40 -36.10
CA SER A 18 -42.86 6.28 -36.66
C SER A 18 -41.92 7.35 -36.10
N VAL A 19 -40.64 6.99 -36.04
CA VAL A 19 -39.50 7.85 -35.69
C VAL A 19 -39.34 9.02 -36.68
N ASP A 20 -40.05 9.02 -37.81
CA ASP A 20 -40.01 10.08 -38.82
C ASP A 20 -40.87 11.32 -38.49
N ASN A 21 -41.76 11.25 -37.49
CA ASN A 21 -42.50 12.44 -37.03
C ASN A 21 -41.74 13.26 -35.96
N ALA A 22 -40.75 12.68 -35.30
CA ALA A 22 -39.89 13.42 -34.36
C ALA A 22 -38.85 14.28 -35.08
N TYR A 23 -38.38 13.82 -36.26
CA TYR A 23 -37.41 14.56 -37.07
C TYR A 23 -38.01 15.72 -37.88
N LYS A 24 -39.34 15.78 -38.05
CA LYS A 24 -40.01 16.87 -38.77
C LYS A 24 -40.54 18.02 -37.91
N LEU A 25 -40.48 17.91 -36.58
CA LEU A 25 -40.86 18.99 -35.66
C LEU A 25 -39.68 19.81 -35.13
N LEU A 26 -38.45 19.39 -35.39
CA LEU A 26 -37.23 20.08 -34.92
C LEU A 26 -36.61 21.04 -35.95
N GLU A 27 -37.23 21.22 -37.13
CA GLU A 27 -36.63 22.02 -38.21
C GLU A 27 -37.39 23.30 -38.62
N LYS A 28 -38.42 23.72 -37.88
CA LYS A 28 -39.05 25.03 -38.12
C LYS A 28 -39.53 25.71 -36.85
N SER A 29 -38.69 26.57 -36.29
CA SER A 29 -39.00 28.00 -36.07
C SER A 29 -38.02 28.64 -35.07
N CYS A 30 -37.01 29.32 -35.59
CA CYS A 30 -36.60 30.59 -35.00
C CYS A 30 -37.61 31.63 -35.49
N GLU A 31 -38.28 32.34 -34.58
CA GLU A 31 -38.31 33.81 -34.52
C GLU A 31 -39.35 34.34 -33.51
N ASN A 32 -38.84 35.25 -32.67
CA ASN A 32 -39.44 36.50 -32.16
C ASN A 32 -40.45 36.52 -30.99
N ASP A 33 -39.98 37.26 -29.97
CA ASP A 33 -40.62 38.37 -29.23
C ASP A 33 -41.63 38.16 -28.08
N VAL A 34 -41.11 38.48 -26.88
CA VAL A 34 -41.60 39.36 -25.78
C VAL A 34 -43.11 39.42 -25.43
N LYS A 35 -43.43 39.14 -24.14
CA LYS A 35 -44.13 39.99 -23.12
C LYS A 35 -44.80 39.12 -22.02
N LYS A 36 -44.48 39.37 -20.72
CA LYS A 36 -45.32 39.95 -19.62
C LYS A 36 -46.61 39.15 -19.31
N GLU A 37 -47.07 38.88 -18.10
CA GLU A 37 -46.93 39.42 -16.72
C GLU A 37 -47.63 38.40 -15.76
N ASP A 38 -47.21 38.38 -14.48
CA ASP A 38 -47.96 38.25 -13.20
C ASP A 38 -48.92 37.03 -12.97
N ASP A 39 -49.09 36.39 -11.79
CA ASP A 39 -48.92 36.81 -10.39
C ASP A 39 -49.09 35.60 -9.39
N ILE A 40 -48.41 35.67 -8.23
CA ILE A 40 -48.83 35.31 -6.82
C ILE A 40 -48.99 33.81 -6.41
N CYS A 41 -48.55 33.27 -5.25
CA CYS A 41 -47.82 33.68 -4.01
C CYS A 41 -47.26 32.37 -3.34
N GLU A 42 -46.07 32.26 -2.72
CA GLU A 42 -45.39 32.87 -1.55
C GLU A 42 -45.70 32.26 -0.15
N GLU A 43 -44.64 31.78 0.51
CA GLU A 43 -44.29 32.04 1.92
C GLU A 43 -42.75 31.84 2.13
N THR A 44 -42.14 32.59 3.07
CA THR A 44 -40.75 33.11 3.05
C THR A 44 -39.88 32.71 4.27
N GLU A 45 -38.56 32.60 4.08
CA GLU A 45 -37.51 32.73 5.13
C GLU A 45 -36.36 33.62 4.58
N GLN A 46 -35.88 34.61 5.35
CA GLN A 46 -34.84 35.58 4.96
C GLN A 46 -33.50 35.32 5.68
N GLU A 47 -32.40 35.29 4.91
CA GLU A 47 -31.01 35.15 5.37
C GLU A 47 -30.38 36.50 5.79
N TYR A 48 -29.68 36.52 6.94
CA TYR A 48 -28.82 37.63 7.36
C TYR A 48 -27.36 37.40 6.93
N SER A 49 -26.72 38.40 6.32
CA SER A 49 -25.29 38.38 6.00
C SER A 49 -24.47 39.09 7.08
N THR A 50 -23.46 38.38 7.62
CA THR A 50 -22.50 38.92 8.60
C THR A 50 -21.12 39.05 7.95
N TYR A 51 -20.38 40.12 8.27
CA TYR A 51 -19.08 40.41 7.67
C TYR A 51 -18.03 40.73 8.73
N HIS A 52 -16.88 40.06 8.65
CA HIS A 52 -15.71 40.36 9.46
C HIS A 52 -14.92 41.52 8.88
N LYS A 53 -14.57 42.52 9.71
CA LYS A 53 -13.81 43.71 9.34
C LYS A 53 -12.70 44.02 10.34
N THR A 54 -11.74 44.82 9.92
CA THR A 54 -10.72 45.43 10.78
C THR A 54 -10.76 46.94 10.57
N GLY A 55 -10.55 47.72 11.62
CA GLY A 55 -10.59 49.19 11.57
C GLY A 55 -9.89 49.83 12.75
N VAL A 56 -9.80 51.15 12.75
CA VAL A 56 -9.15 51.92 13.82
C VAL A 56 -10.20 52.60 14.67
N VAL A 57 -10.06 52.55 16.00
CA VAL A 57 -10.94 53.29 16.90
C VAL A 57 -10.69 54.78 16.71
N THR A 58 -11.63 55.51 16.13
CA THR A 58 -11.49 56.94 15.80
C THR A 58 -12.08 57.87 16.85
N SER A 59 -13.00 57.40 17.70
CA SER A 59 -13.61 58.22 18.77
C SER A 59 -14.10 57.37 19.94
N ALA A 60 -13.97 57.89 21.17
CA ALA A 60 -14.40 57.24 22.40
C ALA A 60 -15.03 58.26 23.37
N LYS A 61 -16.30 58.09 23.76
CA LYS A 61 -16.99 58.92 24.77
C LYS A 61 -17.91 58.06 25.65
N LYS A 62 -17.67 58.09 26.97
CA LYS A 62 -18.55 57.55 28.04
C LYS A 62 -19.12 56.12 27.81
N ASN A 63 -18.38 55.25 27.12
CA ASN A 63 -18.68 53.84 26.75
C ASN A 63 -19.23 53.62 25.34
N THR A 64 -19.38 54.69 24.55
CA THR A 64 -19.65 54.59 23.11
C THR A 64 -18.38 54.81 22.30
N PHE A 65 -18.10 53.90 21.38
CA PHE A 65 -16.90 53.88 20.54
C PHE A 65 -17.28 53.90 19.05
N ILE A 66 -16.44 54.53 18.24
CA ILE A 66 -16.61 54.61 16.78
C ILE A 66 -15.34 54.09 16.11
N ILE A 67 -15.52 53.17 15.17
CA ILE A 67 -14.46 52.59 14.34
C ILE A 67 -14.56 53.16 12.92
N ASP A 68 -13.45 53.67 12.38
CA ASP A 68 -13.33 54.30 11.06
C ASP A 68 -14.39 55.37 10.79
N ASN A 69 -14.77 56.15 11.81
CA ASN A 69 -15.84 57.17 11.79
C ASN A 69 -17.22 56.67 11.33
N THR A 70 -17.41 55.36 11.17
CA THR A 70 -18.56 54.79 10.47
C THR A 70 -19.33 53.81 11.36
N TYR A 71 -18.60 52.96 12.10
CA TYR A 71 -19.19 51.84 12.81
C TYR A 71 -19.26 52.16 14.31
N ARG A 72 -20.47 52.42 14.81
CA ARG A 72 -20.72 52.84 16.19
C ARG A 72 -21.18 51.65 17.04
N PHE A 73 -20.60 51.50 18.22
CA PHE A 73 -20.99 50.45 19.17
C PHE A 73 -20.74 50.88 20.62
N GLU A 74 -21.42 50.25 21.57
CA GLU A 74 -21.31 50.52 23.00
C GLU A 74 -20.71 49.31 23.72
N CYS A 75 -19.80 49.57 24.67
CA CYS A 75 -19.13 48.51 25.41
C CYS A 75 -18.64 49.00 26.78
N ASP A 76 -19.04 48.31 27.84
CA ASP A 76 -18.69 48.66 29.23
C ASP A 76 -17.44 47.94 29.74
N VAL A 77 -16.88 47.00 28.96
CA VAL A 77 -15.96 45.96 29.48
C VAL A 77 -14.52 46.07 28.93
N ILE A 78 -14.25 46.98 27.99
CA ILE A 78 -12.98 46.98 27.23
C ILE A 78 -12.33 48.39 27.23
N ASN A 79 -11.10 48.49 27.70
CA ASN A 79 -10.27 49.72 27.70
C ASN A 79 -9.71 50.03 26.30
N LEU A 80 -10.59 50.37 25.35
CA LEU A 80 -10.21 50.79 24.00
C LEU A 80 -9.78 52.27 23.99
N LYS A 81 -8.65 52.58 23.35
CA LYS A 81 -8.17 53.96 23.16
C LYS A 81 -8.27 54.36 21.69
N VAL A 82 -8.49 55.66 21.48
CA VAL A 82 -8.48 56.25 20.13
C VAL A 82 -7.10 56.02 19.50
N GLY A 83 -7.08 55.47 18.27
CA GLY A 83 -5.89 55.14 17.51
C GLY A 83 -5.52 53.65 17.47
N MET A 84 -6.20 52.78 18.24
CA MET A 84 -5.92 51.33 18.24
C MET A 84 -6.59 50.62 17.05
N LYS A 85 -5.87 49.71 16.38
CA LYS A 85 -6.44 48.81 15.37
C LYS A 85 -7.19 47.66 16.05
N VAL A 86 -8.39 47.38 15.54
CA VAL A 86 -9.29 46.36 16.07
C VAL A 86 -9.91 45.55 14.94
N SER A 87 -10.10 44.25 15.13
CA SER A 87 -10.95 43.39 14.31
C SER A 87 -12.34 43.26 14.94
N PHE A 88 -13.41 43.32 14.16
CA PHE A 88 -14.79 43.25 14.62
C PHE A 88 -15.73 42.64 13.58
N VAL A 89 -16.91 42.19 14.00
CA VAL A 89 -17.95 41.66 13.13
C VAL A 89 -19.04 42.70 12.98
N ALA A 90 -19.35 43.09 11.74
CA ALA A 90 -20.43 44.00 11.42
C ALA A 90 -21.55 43.26 10.67
N TYR A 91 -22.79 43.52 11.06
CA TYR A 91 -23.97 42.98 10.39
C TYR A 91 -25.05 44.05 10.30
N PHE A 92 -25.91 43.93 9.30
CA PHE A 92 -26.96 44.91 9.03
C PHE A 92 -28.31 44.31 9.45
N ALA A 93 -28.95 44.94 10.43
CA ALA A 93 -30.24 44.51 10.94
C ALA A 93 -31.10 45.76 11.19
N GLU A 94 -32.40 45.68 10.89
CA GLU A 94 -33.36 46.76 11.17
C GLU A 94 -32.96 48.15 10.63
N GLY A 95 -32.31 48.18 9.46
CA GLY A 95 -31.90 49.43 8.81
C GLY A 95 -30.68 50.11 9.43
N LYS A 96 -29.98 49.47 10.37
CA LYS A 96 -28.76 50.00 11.01
C LYS A 96 -27.64 48.97 11.05
N THR A 97 -26.40 49.44 11.06
CA THR A 97 -25.22 48.56 11.18
C THR A 97 -24.88 48.33 12.64
N HIS A 98 -24.88 47.06 13.03
CA HIS A 98 -24.51 46.61 14.37
C HIS A 98 -23.10 46.00 14.34
N VAL A 99 -22.36 46.20 15.43
CA VAL A 99 -20.97 45.74 15.58
C VAL A 99 -20.87 44.87 16.82
N SER A 100 -20.25 43.70 16.68
CA SER A 100 -20.01 42.75 17.78
C SER A 100 -18.59 42.17 17.68
N HIS A 101 -18.11 41.56 18.76
CA HIS A 101 -16.84 40.82 18.79
C HIS A 101 -15.59 41.64 18.40
N VAL A 102 -15.40 42.79 19.05
CA VAL A 102 -14.27 43.71 18.81
C VAL A 102 -13.01 43.25 19.56
N LYS A 103 -11.87 43.08 18.87
CA LYS A 103 -10.58 42.60 19.41
C LYS A 103 -9.41 43.45 18.90
N VAL A 104 -8.51 43.88 19.79
CA VAL A 104 -7.33 44.70 19.44
C VAL A 104 -6.27 43.86 18.70
N LEU A 105 -5.65 44.47 17.69
CA LEU A 105 -4.52 43.92 16.93
C LEU A 105 -3.25 44.69 17.35
N ASP A 106 -2.27 44.01 17.97
CA ASP A 106 -0.98 44.62 18.33
C ASP A 106 -0.05 44.66 17.10
N ASP A 107 0.46 45.86 16.80
CA ASP A 107 1.38 46.15 15.70
C ASP A 107 2.81 45.75 16.10
N ASP A 108 3.42 44.82 15.35
CA ASP A 108 4.87 44.83 15.14
C ASP A 108 5.21 44.03 13.87
N TRP A 109 6.38 44.33 13.31
CA TRP A 109 7.01 43.84 12.07
C TRP A 109 7.00 44.84 10.90
N ASN A 110 7.90 45.80 11.04
CA ASN A 110 8.51 46.59 9.96
C ASN A 110 8.94 45.70 8.78
N LEU A 111 8.52 46.09 7.58
CA LEU A 111 9.13 45.68 6.32
C LEU A 111 9.78 46.92 5.69
N GLU A 112 11.10 46.87 5.57
CA GLU A 112 11.87 47.79 4.75
C GLU A 112 11.45 47.63 3.28
N VAL A 113 11.25 48.77 2.64
CA VAL A 113 10.92 48.92 1.23
C VAL A 113 12.23 49.01 0.45
N ASP A 114 12.36 48.29 -0.65
CA ASP A 114 13.10 48.78 -1.81
C ASP A 114 12.49 48.28 -3.14
N GLU A 115 11.97 49.28 -3.85
CA GLU A 115 11.85 49.53 -5.30
C GLU A 115 11.62 48.37 -6.30
N GLU A 116 10.35 48.14 -6.64
CA GLU A 116 9.73 48.35 -7.97
C GLU A 116 8.27 47.85 -7.91
N ASN A 117 7.36 48.73 -7.46
CA ASN A 117 5.97 48.37 -7.12
C ASN A 117 5.08 48.11 -8.35
N ARG A 118 4.90 46.84 -8.68
CA ARG A 118 3.60 46.31 -9.15
C ARG A 118 2.96 45.58 -7.98
N SER A 119 1.96 46.18 -7.35
CA SER A 119 1.17 45.54 -6.30
C SER A 119 0.40 44.35 -6.89
N TRP A 120 0.60 43.15 -6.35
CA TRP A 120 -0.11 41.94 -6.75
C TRP A 120 -0.83 41.31 -5.56
N CYS A 121 -1.90 40.56 -5.81
CA CYS A 121 -2.61 39.77 -4.79
C CYS A 121 -3.00 38.39 -5.33
N THR A 122 -3.13 37.40 -4.46
CA THR A 122 -3.62 36.06 -4.83
C THR A 122 -5.14 36.02 -4.69
N ARG A 123 -5.85 35.53 -5.71
CA ARG A 123 -7.31 35.38 -5.75
C ARG A 123 -7.71 33.96 -6.16
N SER A 124 -8.89 33.53 -5.72
CA SER A 124 -9.51 32.27 -6.16
C SER A 124 -10.45 32.56 -7.34
N LEU A 125 -10.31 31.79 -8.41
CA LEU A 125 -11.13 31.89 -9.61
C LEU A 125 -11.76 30.52 -9.90
N ILE A 126 -13.08 30.44 -9.80
CA ILE A 126 -13.83 29.25 -10.19
C ILE A 126 -13.99 29.25 -11.71
N THR A 127 -13.55 28.17 -12.35
CA THR A 127 -13.55 28.05 -13.81
C THR A 127 -13.76 26.61 -14.25
N LYS A 128 -14.10 26.40 -15.51
CA LYS A 128 -14.36 25.09 -16.11
C LYS A 128 -13.31 24.76 -17.16
N VAL A 129 -12.84 23.51 -17.18
CA VAL A 129 -11.96 23.01 -18.25
C VAL A 129 -12.79 22.73 -19.51
N VAL A 130 -12.58 23.50 -20.57
CA VAL A 130 -13.35 23.38 -21.82
C VAL A 130 -12.62 22.56 -22.88
N LYS A 131 -11.29 22.64 -22.88
CA LYS A 131 -10.45 21.90 -23.84
C LYS A 131 -9.16 21.48 -23.16
N ARG A 132 -8.61 20.36 -23.58
CA ARG A 132 -7.30 19.88 -23.11
C ARG A 132 -6.44 19.46 -24.29
N GLU A 133 -5.26 20.05 -24.38
CA GLU A 133 -4.23 19.71 -25.37
C GLU A 133 -2.96 19.29 -24.61
N ASN A 134 -2.75 17.98 -24.46
CA ASN A 134 -1.67 17.40 -23.66
C ASN A 134 -1.72 17.87 -22.19
N ARG A 135 -0.70 18.62 -21.74
CA ARG A 135 -0.61 19.25 -20.41
C ARG A 135 -1.08 20.70 -20.36
N LYS A 136 -1.69 21.19 -21.44
CA LYS A 136 -2.31 22.50 -21.49
C LYS A 136 -3.81 22.34 -21.36
N ILE A 137 -4.40 22.96 -20.36
CA ILE A 137 -5.86 23.03 -20.21
C ILE A 137 -6.33 24.42 -20.62
N HIS A 138 -7.41 24.49 -21.38
CA HIS A 138 -8.13 25.71 -21.70
C HIS A 138 -9.32 25.83 -20.76
N ILE A 139 -9.46 26.98 -20.13
CA ILE A 139 -10.46 27.24 -19.09
C ILE A 139 -11.46 28.31 -19.52
N SER A 140 -12.69 28.22 -19.01
CA SER A 140 -13.76 29.20 -19.24
C SER A 140 -14.51 29.50 -17.94
N PRO A 141 -14.89 30.77 -17.66
CA PRO A 141 -14.73 31.95 -18.53
C PRO A 141 -13.27 32.46 -18.58
N GLY A 142 -12.82 32.93 -19.76
CA GLY A 142 -11.55 33.67 -19.90
C GLY A 142 -10.51 33.15 -20.91
N ASP A 143 -10.77 32.05 -21.64
CA ASP A 143 -9.89 31.50 -22.70
C ASP A 143 -8.40 31.38 -22.34
N PHE A 144 -8.07 31.18 -21.05
CA PHE A 144 -6.69 31.04 -20.60
C PHE A 144 -6.16 29.62 -20.86
N ILE A 145 -4.88 29.53 -21.17
CA ILE A 145 -4.17 28.27 -21.35
C ILE A 145 -3.25 28.04 -20.14
N ILE A 146 -3.57 27.05 -19.32
CA ILE A 146 -2.76 26.69 -18.15
C ILE A 146 -1.91 25.47 -18.47
N ASN A 147 -0.60 25.61 -18.29
CA ASN A 147 0.32 24.48 -18.37
C ASN A 147 0.41 23.78 -17.01
N LEU A 148 -0.12 22.56 -16.92
CA LEU A 148 -0.14 21.74 -15.70
C LEU A 148 1.26 21.42 -15.14
N ASN A 149 2.33 21.62 -15.91
CA ASN A 149 3.70 21.48 -15.40
C ASN A 149 4.12 22.65 -14.51
N LYS A 150 3.54 23.83 -14.71
CA LYS A 150 3.95 25.07 -14.02
C LYS A 150 3.10 25.38 -12.79
N VAL A 151 2.00 24.66 -12.61
CA VAL A 151 0.98 24.95 -11.59
C VAL A 151 0.92 23.82 -10.56
N HIS A 152 0.69 24.16 -9.30
CA HIS A 152 0.47 23.19 -8.23
C HIS A 152 -0.90 22.50 -8.43
N SER A 153 -0.97 21.17 -8.43
CA SER A 153 -2.25 20.45 -8.55
C SER A 153 -2.24 19.17 -7.72
N GLU A 154 -3.39 18.80 -7.18
CA GLU A 154 -3.57 17.55 -6.40
C GLU A 154 -4.16 16.41 -7.25
N PHE A 155 -4.66 16.73 -8.45
CA PHE A 155 -5.27 15.78 -9.38
C PHE A 155 -5.00 16.18 -10.84
N VAL A 156 -5.37 15.31 -11.78
CA VAL A 156 -5.26 15.55 -13.23
C VAL A 156 -6.61 16.08 -13.75
N PRO A 157 -6.74 17.37 -14.13
CA PRO A 157 -8.00 17.91 -14.65
C PRO A 157 -8.32 17.38 -16.05
N ILE A 158 -9.60 17.07 -16.32
CA ILE A 158 -10.10 16.67 -17.64
C ILE A 158 -11.14 17.67 -18.16
N VAL A 159 -11.46 17.61 -19.45
CA VAL A 159 -12.51 18.44 -20.06
C VAL A 159 -13.83 18.18 -19.35
N GLY A 160 -14.52 19.24 -18.94
CA GLY A 160 -15.76 19.18 -18.13
C GLY A 160 -15.55 19.56 -16.67
N ASP A 161 -14.33 19.43 -16.13
CA ASP A 161 -14.07 19.69 -14.70
C ASP A 161 -14.25 21.14 -14.31
N TRP A 162 -14.93 21.35 -13.19
CA TRP A 162 -14.93 22.61 -12.49
C TRP A 162 -13.78 22.65 -11.48
N ILE A 163 -12.98 23.73 -11.54
CA ILE A 163 -11.76 23.89 -10.77
C ILE A 163 -11.72 25.26 -10.09
N ASP A 164 -11.13 25.31 -8.90
CA ASP A 164 -10.76 26.53 -8.20
C ASP A 164 -9.28 26.84 -8.46
N LEU A 165 -9.01 27.93 -9.17
CA LEU A 165 -7.67 28.40 -9.47
C LEU A 165 -7.21 29.44 -8.48
N GLN A 166 -6.08 29.20 -7.85
CA GLN A 166 -5.35 30.25 -7.15
C GLN A 166 -4.50 31.01 -8.15
N VAL A 167 -4.85 32.27 -8.42
CA VAL A 167 -4.22 33.13 -9.42
C VAL A 167 -3.60 34.35 -8.77
N LYS A 168 -2.40 34.70 -9.19
CA LYS A 168 -1.71 35.94 -8.83
C LYS A 168 -2.13 37.02 -9.82
N VAL A 169 -2.69 38.12 -9.32
CA VAL A 169 -3.30 39.18 -10.13
C VAL A 169 -2.59 40.50 -9.87
N GLU A 170 -2.29 41.24 -10.93
CA GLU A 170 -1.78 42.62 -10.84
C GLU A 170 -2.92 43.57 -10.44
N VAL A 171 -2.69 44.38 -9.41
CA VAL A 171 -3.64 45.38 -8.91
C VAL A 171 -3.29 46.72 -9.56
N GLU A 172 -4.03 47.09 -10.61
CA GLU A 172 -3.97 48.45 -11.17
C GLU A 172 -4.88 49.38 -10.37
N TRP A 173 -4.35 50.52 -9.92
CA TRP A 173 -5.06 51.48 -9.07
C TRP A 173 -6.18 52.26 -9.80
N GLN A 174 -6.40 52.03 -11.09
CA GLN A 174 -7.28 52.85 -11.94
C GLN A 174 -8.44 52.10 -12.62
N VAL A 175 -8.64 50.81 -12.36
CA VAL A 175 -9.74 50.01 -12.95
C VAL A 175 -10.65 49.46 -11.85
N ALA A 176 -11.95 49.73 -11.94
CA ALA A 176 -12.97 49.27 -10.98
C ALA A 176 -13.51 47.85 -11.31
N ASP A 177 -13.10 47.26 -12.43
CA ASP A 177 -13.50 45.92 -12.83
C ASP A 177 -12.66 44.85 -12.10
N LEU A 178 -13.35 43.84 -11.57
CA LEU A 178 -12.86 42.80 -10.66
C LEU A 178 -11.87 41.78 -11.28
N PHE A 179 -11.34 42.05 -12.47
CA PHE A 179 -10.41 41.19 -13.21
C PHE A 179 -9.14 41.96 -13.55
N GLY A 180 -8.20 42.06 -12.61
CA GLY A 180 -6.84 42.49 -12.93
C GLY A 180 -6.16 41.48 -13.88
N LYS A 181 -5.05 41.89 -14.50
CA LYS A 181 -4.28 41.00 -15.37
C LYS A 181 -3.71 39.84 -14.54
N ILE A 182 -4.11 38.60 -14.87
CA ILE A 182 -3.53 37.39 -14.26
C ILE A 182 -2.04 37.35 -14.63
N LEU A 183 -1.18 37.47 -13.62
CA LEU A 183 0.26 37.39 -13.75
C LEU A 183 0.72 35.93 -13.84
N GLU A 184 0.18 35.08 -12.96
CA GLU A 184 0.56 33.66 -12.84
C GLU A 184 -0.57 32.85 -12.22
N VAL A 185 -0.70 31.57 -12.60
CA VAL A 185 -1.58 30.62 -11.93
C VAL A 185 -0.74 29.79 -10.97
N GLU A 186 -1.00 29.87 -9.67
CA GLU A 186 -0.21 29.24 -8.62
C GLU A 186 -0.66 27.80 -8.34
N ALA A 187 -1.98 27.58 -8.22
CA ALA A 187 -2.55 26.27 -7.91
C ALA A 187 -3.89 25.99 -8.59
N ILE A 188 -4.19 24.71 -8.81
CA ILE A 188 -5.47 24.15 -9.24
C ILE A 188 -6.00 23.26 -8.12
N ARG A 189 -7.21 23.51 -7.68
CA ARG A 189 -7.93 22.68 -6.70
C ARG A 189 -9.23 22.17 -7.31
N PRO A 190 -9.67 20.96 -6.94
CA PRO A 190 -10.96 20.47 -7.38
C PRO A 190 -12.07 21.33 -6.78
N LEU A 191 -13.08 21.68 -7.56
CA LEU A 191 -14.25 22.38 -7.02
C LEU A 191 -15.15 21.38 -6.28
N ARG A 192 -15.48 21.70 -5.01
CA ARG A 192 -16.41 20.95 -4.14
C ARG A 192 -16.14 19.43 -4.09
N PRO A 193 -14.94 18.96 -3.72
CA PRO A 193 -14.68 17.52 -3.60
C PRO A 193 -15.59 16.86 -2.56
N ARG A 194 -16.12 15.67 -2.87
CA ARG A 194 -16.99 14.87 -2.00
C ARG A 194 -16.57 13.40 -1.99
N VAL A 195 -16.76 12.72 -0.87
CA VAL A 195 -16.70 11.25 -0.81
C VAL A 195 -18.12 10.72 -0.79
N LEU A 196 -18.47 9.89 -1.75
CA LEU A 196 -19.83 9.38 -1.97
C LEU A 196 -19.81 7.86 -2.08
N GLN A 197 -20.89 7.20 -1.65
CA GLN A 197 -21.12 5.78 -1.88
C GLN A 197 -22.18 5.64 -2.97
N GLY A 198 -22.01 4.69 -3.89
CA GLY A 198 -22.98 4.49 -4.97
C GLY A 198 -22.86 3.15 -5.67
N VAL A 199 -23.71 2.93 -6.67
CA VAL A 199 -23.78 1.70 -7.45
C VAL A 199 -23.42 1.95 -8.91
N ILE A 200 -22.55 1.13 -9.49
CA ILE A 200 -22.23 1.19 -10.92
C ILE A 200 -23.48 0.80 -11.73
N LYS A 201 -24.03 1.74 -12.49
CA LYS A 201 -25.22 1.54 -13.34
C LYS A 201 -24.87 1.24 -14.78
N LYS A 202 -23.73 1.73 -15.25
CA LYS A 202 -23.21 1.48 -16.60
C LYS A 202 -21.71 1.28 -16.52
N TRP A 203 -21.21 0.31 -17.27
CA TRP A 203 -19.80 0.11 -17.50
C TRP A 203 -19.61 -0.37 -18.94
N ASP A 204 -18.83 0.38 -19.71
CA ASP A 204 -18.39 0.00 -21.05
C ASP A 204 -16.91 -0.35 -20.98
N GLN A 205 -16.62 -1.65 -20.99
CA GLN A 205 -15.26 -2.18 -20.88
C GLN A 205 -14.38 -1.77 -22.06
N ASN A 206 -14.95 -1.57 -23.25
CA ASN A 206 -14.20 -1.20 -24.45
C ASN A 206 -13.82 0.28 -24.44
N LYS A 207 -14.68 1.14 -23.87
CA LYS A 207 -14.41 2.59 -23.75
C LYS A 207 -13.73 2.96 -22.43
N GLY A 208 -13.68 2.05 -21.46
CA GLY A 208 -13.16 2.31 -20.12
C GLY A 208 -13.94 3.40 -19.40
N MET A 209 -15.26 3.46 -19.60
CA MET A 209 -16.13 4.51 -19.08
C MET A 209 -17.33 3.89 -18.37
N GLY A 210 -17.72 4.47 -17.24
CA GLY A 210 -18.88 4.04 -16.48
C GLY A 210 -19.59 5.15 -15.74
N VAL A 211 -20.69 4.78 -15.10
CA VAL A 211 -21.56 5.71 -14.37
C VAL A 211 -21.99 5.10 -13.05
N ILE A 212 -21.82 5.83 -11.96
CA ILE A 212 -22.31 5.51 -10.62
C ILE A 212 -23.62 6.29 -10.37
N ASP A 213 -24.66 5.59 -9.93
CA ASP A 213 -26.00 6.12 -9.58
C ASP A 213 -26.65 7.03 -10.64
N ASN A 214 -26.30 6.84 -11.91
CA ASN A 214 -26.71 7.70 -13.04
C ASN A 214 -26.33 9.18 -12.92
N LYS A 215 -25.42 9.54 -12.00
CA LYS A 215 -25.05 10.94 -11.69
C LYS A 215 -23.55 11.20 -11.74
N ILE A 216 -22.73 10.21 -11.41
CA ILE A 216 -21.27 10.35 -11.30
C ILE A 216 -20.62 9.58 -12.45
N PHE A 217 -20.00 10.30 -13.36
CA PHE A 217 -19.19 9.72 -14.42
C PHE A 217 -17.86 9.21 -13.88
N PHE A 218 -17.33 8.12 -14.43
CA PHE A 218 -15.96 7.69 -14.14
C PHE A 218 -15.31 7.05 -15.36
N ASN A 219 -13.98 7.11 -15.39
CA ASN A 219 -13.18 6.42 -16.38
C ASN A 219 -12.34 5.31 -15.73
N SER A 220 -11.66 4.51 -16.54
CA SER A 220 -10.80 3.43 -16.07
C SER A 220 -9.64 3.91 -15.20
N GLU A 221 -9.22 5.17 -15.35
CA GLU A 221 -8.16 5.80 -14.53
C GLU A 221 -8.61 6.04 -13.07
N SER A 222 -9.92 6.13 -12.81
CA SER A 222 -10.45 6.24 -11.45
C SER A 222 -10.38 4.91 -10.67
N LEU A 223 -10.10 3.77 -11.33
CA LEU A 223 -10.17 2.45 -10.71
C LEU A 223 -8.88 2.10 -9.96
N VAL A 224 -9.01 1.63 -8.72
CA VAL A 224 -7.85 1.24 -7.90
C VAL A 224 -7.55 -0.26 -8.05
N GLY A 225 -6.27 -0.60 -8.21
CA GLY A 225 -5.78 -1.97 -8.03
C GLY A 225 -6.23 -2.99 -9.08
N GLY A 226 -6.48 -2.57 -10.33
CA GLY A 226 -6.91 -3.48 -11.41
C GLY A 226 -8.37 -3.94 -11.30
N TYR A 227 -9.16 -3.31 -10.42
CA TYR A 227 -10.60 -3.54 -10.31
C TYR A 227 -11.30 -3.33 -11.67
N THR A 228 -12.06 -4.32 -12.12
CA THR A 228 -12.93 -4.21 -13.31
C THR A 228 -14.38 -4.05 -12.85
N PRO A 229 -15.00 -2.89 -13.07
CA PRO A 229 -16.39 -2.60 -12.71
C PRO A 229 -17.38 -3.61 -13.30
N LEU A 230 -18.31 -4.09 -12.49
CA LEU A 230 -19.52 -4.75 -12.96
C LEU A 230 -20.72 -3.85 -12.74
N VAL A 231 -21.71 -3.97 -13.62
CA VAL A 231 -23.00 -3.31 -13.41
C VAL A 231 -23.63 -3.90 -12.15
N ASN A 232 -24.03 -3.02 -11.24
CA ASN A 232 -24.53 -3.24 -9.88
C ASN A 232 -23.48 -3.39 -8.77
N ASP A 233 -22.19 -3.19 -9.06
CA ASP A 233 -21.19 -3.10 -8.01
C ASP A 233 -21.43 -1.89 -7.11
N LYS A 234 -21.38 -2.10 -5.79
CA LYS A 234 -21.33 -1.02 -4.80
C LYS A 234 -19.91 -0.51 -4.71
N VAL A 235 -19.73 0.81 -4.70
CA VAL A 235 -18.41 1.45 -4.67
C VAL A 235 -18.42 2.70 -3.79
N ILE A 236 -17.27 3.02 -3.22
CA ILE A 236 -16.99 4.33 -2.62
C ILE A 236 -16.19 5.13 -3.63
N THR A 237 -16.58 6.38 -3.88
CA THR A 237 -15.95 7.26 -4.85
C THR A 237 -15.60 8.61 -4.26
N GLU A 238 -14.38 9.09 -4.51
CA GLU A 238 -14.02 10.50 -4.37
C GLU A 238 -14.45 11.22 -5.65
N ALA A 239 -15.42 12.11 -5.58
CA ALA A 239 -16.00 12.79 -6.74
C ALA A 239 -15.82 14.32 -6.67
N ILE A 240 -15.67 14.94 -7.83
CA ILE A 240 -15.55 16.38 -8.00
C ILE A 240 -16.59 16.87 -9.00
N GLU A 241 -16.93 18.15 -8.92
CA GLU A 241 -17.90 18.77 -9.84
C GLU A 241 -17.32 18.80 -11.26
N SER A 242 -18.05 18.20 -12.22
CA SER A 242 -17.57 18.02 -13.58
C SER A 242 -18.72 17.75 -14.54
N GLU A 243 -18.81 18.50 -15.64
CA GLU A 243 -19.81 18.31 -16.68
C GLU A 243 -19.33 17.31 -17.75
N GLN A 244 -19.69 16.05 -17.57
CA GLN A 244 -19.38 14.93 -18.45
C GLN A 244 -20.63 14.54 -19.26
N GLY A 245 -21.10 15.46 -20.11
CA GLY A 245 -22.35 15.31 -20.84
C GLY A 245 -23.57 15.55 -19.93
N MET A 246 -24.40 14.52 -19.72
CA MET A 246 -25.55 14.59 -18.81
C MET A 246 -25.19 14.44 -17.32
N TYR A 247 -23.92 14.15 -17.01
CA TYR A 247 -23.44 13.91 -15.65
C TYR A 247 -22.72 15.16 -15.12
N ILE A 248 -23.01 15.53 -13.86
CA ILE A 248 -22.49 16.77 -13.22
C ILE A 248 -21.40 16.50 -12.17
N TRP A 249 -21.07 15.23 -11.94
CA TRP A 249 -19.97 14.79 -11.09
C TRP A 249 -19.06 13.84 -11.86
N ARG A 250 -17.75 13.88 -11.60
CA ARG A 250 -16.84 12.80 -12.00
C ARG A 250 -16.11 12.21 -10.81
N SER A 251 -15.80 10.92 -10.90
CA SER A 251 -14.92 10.25 -9.94
C SER A 251 -13.45 10.52 -10.23
N LEU A 252 -12.67 10.84 -9.20
CA LEU A 252 -11.21 10.81 -9.20
C LEU A 252 -10.68 9.43 -8.81
N LYS A 253 -11.41 8.73 -7.95
CA LYS A 253 -10.99 7.45 -7.37
C LYS A 253 -12.22 6.63 -6.99
N ILE A 254 -12.21 5.34 -7.34
CA ILE A 254 -13.25 4.35 -7.08
C ILE A 254 -12.63 3.19 -6.32
N ILE A 255 -13.26 2.86 -5.20
CA ILE A 255 -12.90 1.73 -4.36
C ILE A 255 -14.10 0.78 -4.38
N PRO A 256 -13.95 -0.46 -4.89
CA PRO A 256 -15.01 -1.45 -4.84
C PRO A 256 -15.39 -1.75 -3.40
N GLN A 257 -16.68 -1.68 -3.10
CA GLN A 257 -17.22 -2.15 -1.84
C GLN A 257 -17.45 -3.65 -1.97
N THR A 258 -16.44 -4.43 -1.61
CA THR A 258 -16.59 -5.87 -1.40
C THR A 258 -17.70 -6.11 -0.38
N ASN A 259 -18.88 -6.56 -0.82
CA ASN A 259 -19.98 -6.90 0.10
C ASN A 259 -19.58 -8.18 0.87
N LYS A 260 -19.70 -8.28 2.20
CA LYS A 260 -20.49 -7.51 3.16
C LYS A 260 -19.62 -7.10 4.36
N GLN A 261 -19.59 -5.81 4.69
CA GLN A 261 -19.87 -5.34 6.05
C GLN A 261 -20.10 -3.82 6.07
N HIS A 262 -21.08 -3.43 6.88
CA HIS A 262 -21.62 -2.09 7.10
C HIS A 262 -22.50 -1.52 5.99
N VAL A 263 -23.75 -1.98 5.94
CA VAL A 263 -24.93 -1.10 6.13
C VAL A 263 -26.04 -1.97 6.76
N ASN A 264 -26.71 -1.41 7.77
CA ASN A 264 -27.85 -1.91 8.54
C ASN A 264 -27.54 -2.78 9.77
N ASP A 265 -27.27 -2.12 10.89
CA ASP A 265 -28.07 -2.46 12.08
C ASP A 265 -29.56 -2.36 11.67
N PHE A 266 -30.38 -3.29 12.16
CA PHE A 266 -31.78 -3.57 11.81
C PHE A 266 -32.03 -4.55 10.65
N PHE A 267 -32.75 -5.62 10.98
CA PHE A 267 -33.29 -6.72 10.15
C PHE A 267 -32.38 -7.94 9.96
N TYR A 268 -32.10 -8.64 11.07
CA TYR A 268 -32.59 -10.00 11.37
C TYR A 268 -31.86 -10.43 12.69
N LYS A 269 -32.44 -10.56 13.90
CA LYS A 269 -33.79 -10.95 14.32
C LYS A 269 -34.53 -11.68 13.21
N LEU A 270 -34.13 -12.90 12.89
CA LEU A 270 -35.01 -14.07 12.86
C LEU A 270 -34.13 -15.34 12.76
N CYS A 271 -34.50 -16.35 13.54
CA CYS A 271 -33.74 -17.53 14.03
C CYS A 271 -32.83 -17.22 15.23
N ASP A 272 -33.32 -17.09 16.47
CA ASP A 272 -34.42 -17.81 17.13
C ASP A 272 -35.69 -16.98 17.39
N SER A 273 -36.46 -16.69 16.35
CA SER A 273 -37.65 -15.83 16.42
C SER A 273 -38.98 -16.58 16.41
N GLU A 274 -38.98 -17.89 16.71
CA GLU A 274 -40.25 -18.58 16.91
C GLU A 274 -40.82 -18.32 18.31
N TYR A 275 -40.04 -17.78 19.26
CA TYR A 275 -40.43 -17.73 20.66
C TYR A 275 -40.33 -16.33 21.33
N GLU A 276 -39.71 -15.32 20.72
CA GLU A 276 -39.47 -14.02 21.39
C GLU A 276 -40.59 -12.96 21.25
N THR A 277 -41.71 -13.28 20.61
CA THR A 277 -42.87 -12.39 20.54
C THR A 277 -44.00 -12.92 21.41
N ASP A 278 -44.59 -12.05 22.24
CA ASP A 278 -45.81 -12.39 23.00
C ASP A 278 -46.91 -12.87 22.05
N VAL A 279 -47.49 -14.03 22.35
CA VAL A 279 -48.48 -14.70 21.49
C VAL A 279 -49.87 -14.51 22.08
N GLU A 280 -50.83 -14.11 21.24
CA GLU A 280 -52.28 -14.14 21.51
C GLU A 280 -52.81 -13.38 22.73
N GLY A 281 -52.06 -12.43 23.32
CA GLY A 281 -52.50 -11.63 24.48
C GLY A 281 -51.95 -12.13 25.82
N VAL A 282 -50.93 -12.98 25.79
CA VAL A 282 -50.15 -13.40 26.97
C VAL A 282 -48.89 -12.56 27.06
N ASN A 283 -48.73 -11.80 28.14
CA ASN A 283 -47.54 -10.98 28.36
C ASN A 283 -46.62 -11.65 29.37
N ILE A 284 -45.34 -11.80 29.04
CA ILE A 284 -44.29 -12.21 29.97
C ILE A 284 -43.34 -11.04 30.18
N SER A 285 -42.93 -10.79 31.42
CA SER A 285 -41.96 -9.73 31.74
C SER A 285 -40.70 -9.77 30.84
N ASP A 286 -40.16 -8.60 30.52
CA ASP A 286 -39.02 -8.41 29.61
C ASP A 286 -37.72 -9.09 30.12
N ASP A 287 -36.71 -9.12 29.25
CA ASP A 287 -35.39 -9.72 29.52
C ASP A 287 -34.74 -9.17 30.81
N ILE A 288 -34.13 -10.05 31.59
CA ILE A 288 -33.58 -9.72 32.92
C ILE A 288 -32.06 -9.52 32.84
N TYR A 289 -31.59 -8.39 33.38
CA TYR A 289 -30.17 -8.05 33.50
C TYR A 289 -29.80 -7.83 34.97
N LEU A 290 -28.88 -8.62 35.51
CA LEU A 290 -28.42 -8.52 36.90
C LEU A 290 -26.93 -8.17 36.94
N ASN A 291 -26.55 -7.13 37.69
CA ASN A 291 -25.15 -6.82 37.99
C ASN A 291 -24.86 -7.23 39.43
N VAL A 292 -23.82 -8.03 39.63
CA VAL A 292 -23.54 -8.72 40.90
C VAL A 292 -22.07 -8.53 41.30
N SER A 293 -21.83 -8.24 42.59
CA SER A 293 -20.50 -7.92 43.12
C SER A 293 -19.99 -8.85 44.24
N GLU A 294 -20.79 -9.82 44.71
CA GLU A 294 -20.44 -10.71 45.83
C GLU A 294 -20.43 -12.19 45.41
N ASN A 295 -19.41 -12.95 45.86
CA ASN A 295 -19.28 -14.38 45.56
C ASN A 295 -20.11 -15.28 46.49
N ASN A 296 -20.55 -16.44 45.98
CA ASN A 296 -21.23 -17.53 46.70
C ASN A 296 -22.61 -17.20 47.33
N LYS A 297 -23.38 -16.28 46.73
CA LYS A 297 -24.81 -16.10 47.03
C LYS A 297 -25.67 -16.59 45.88
N THR A 298 -26.78 -17.24 46.19
CA THR A 298 -27.84 -17.54 45.23
C THR A 298 -28.60 -16.25 44.92
N TYR A 299 -28.78 -15.93 43.65
CA TYR A 299 -29.58 -14.79 43.22
C TYR A 299 -30.92 -15.26 42.68
N ASN A 300 -32.00 -14.72 43.24
CA ASN A 300 -33.36 -15.08 42.87
C ASN A 300 -33.97 -13.95 42.04
N PHE A 301 -34.58 -14.31 40.92
CA PHE A 301 -35.31 -13.40 40.04
C PHE A 301 -36.57 -14.08 39.52
N VAL A 302 -37.54 -13.29 39.08
CA VAL A 302 -38.90 -13.77 38.79
C VAL A 302 -39.36 -13.26 37.43
N PHE A 303 -39.92 -14.15 36.62
CA PHE A 303 -40.70 -13.77 35.44
C PHE A 303 -42.18 -13.75 35.79
N GLU A 304 -42.88 -12.66 35.48
CA GLU A 304 -44.33 -12.56 35.67
C GLU A 304 -45.04 -12.76 34.33
N ILE A 305 -45.99 -13.70 34.31
CA ILE A 305 -46.76 -14.12 33.13
C ILE A 305 -48.21 -13.72 33.35
N THR A 306 -48.73 -12.79 32.57
CA THR A 306 -50.12 -12.31 32.65
C THR A 306 -50.92 -12.82 31.46
N ASN A 307 -52.05 -13.48 31.74
CA ASN A 307 -53.00 -13.89 30.71
C ASN A 307 -54.03 -12.78 30.47
N ASN A 308 -53.88 -11.98 29.42
CA ASN A 308 -54.88 -10.96 29.03
C ASN A 308 -55.91 -11.49 28.01
N THR A 309 -55.93 -12.80 27.77
CA THR A 309 -56.89 -13.45 26.90
C THR A 309 -58.16 -13.84 27.65
N LYS A 310 -59.22 -14.24 26.93
CA LYS A 310 -60.47 -14.72 27.55
C LYS A 310 -60.44 -16.20 27.92
N ASP A 311 -59.44 -16.94 27.45
CA ASP A 311 -59.34 -18.38 27.59
C ASP A 311 -58.41 -18.78 28.75
N LEU A 312 -58.66 -19.95 29.35
CA LEU A 312 -57.76 -20.53 30.35
C LEU A 312 -56.48 -21.02 29.66
N LEU A 313 -55.32 -20.64 30.19
CA LEU A 313 -54.01 -21.08 29.68
C LEU A 313 -53.35 -22.06 30.62
N ILE A 314 -52.68 -23.07 30.08
CA ILE A 314 -51.92 -24.05 30.86
C ILE A 314 -50.45 -23.95 30.46
N LEU A 315 -49.61 -23.53 31.41
CA LEU A 315 -48.16 -23.55 31.29
C LEU A 315 -47.65 -24.94 31.71
N LEU A 316 -47.18 -25.71 30.74
CA LEU A 316 -46.74 -27.09 30.93
C LEU A 316 -45.37 -27.16 31.62
N ASN A 317 -44.43 -26.32 31.22
CA ASN A 317 -43.09 -26.29 31.81
C ASN A 317 -42.35 -24.98 31.51
N ALA A 318 -41.27 -24.71 32.24
CA ALA A 318 -40.28 -23.71 31.88
C ALA A 318 -38.88 -24.31 32.01
N TYR A 319 -37.97 -24.02 31.09
CA TYR A 319 -36.58 -24.53 31.13
C TYR A 319 -35.60 -23.64 30.38
N PHE A 320 -34.33 -23.66 30.79
CA PHE A 320 -33.25 -23.00 30.06
C PHE A 320 -32.81 -23.88 28.88
N SER A 321 -32.56 -23.25 27.72
CA SER A 321 -32.22 -23.97 26.48
C SER A 321 -30.92 -24.78 26.57
N ASN A 322 -29.98 -24.39 27.43
CA ASN A 322 -28.73 -25.11 27.69
C ASN A 322 -28.81 -25.87 29.03
N LYS A 323 -28.74 -27.21 29.00
CA LYS A 323 -28.79 -28.09 30.20
C LYS A 323 -27.60 -27.91 31.15
N SER A 324 -26.52 -27.25 30.70
CA SER A 324 -25.31 -26.95 31.47
C SER A 324 -25.33 -25.54 32.11
N SER A 325 -26.49 -24.89 32.13
CA SER A 325 -26.72 -23.53 32.63
C SER A 325 -26.54 -23.41 34.15
N PRO A 326 -25.94 -22.32 34.67
CA PRO A 326 -25.89 -22.03 36.12
C PRO A 326 -27.24 -21.58 36.71
N PHE A 327 -28.24 -21.37 35.84
CA PHE A 327 -29.60 -20.97 36.20
C PHE A 327 -30.50 -22.19 36.40
N LYS A 328 -31.26 -22.22 37.49
CA LYS A 328 -32.22 -23.26 37.87
C LYS A 328 -33.58 -22.64 38.13
N ILE A 329 -34.66 -23.29 37.68
CA ILE A 329 -36.04 -22.84 37.98
C ILE A 329 -36.47 -23.50 39.29
N SER A 330 -36.92 -22.70 40.25
CA SER A 330 -37.34 -23.18 41.57
C SER A 330 -38.83 -23.46 41.65
N THR A 331 -39.64 -22.91 40.74
CA THR A 331 -41.08 -23.20 40.64
C THR A 331 -41.34 -24.65 40.25
N THR A 332 -42.12 -25.37 41.05
CA THR A 332 -42.54 -26.75 40.77
C THR A 332 -43.77 -26.78 39.88
N PHE A 333 -43.71 -27.54 38.78
CA PHE A 333 -44.83 -27.81 37.90
C PHE A 333 -45.52 -29.12 38.31
N ASN A 334 -46.85 -29.11 38.41
CA ASN A 334 -47.65 -30.31 38.69
C ASN A 334 -47.79 -31.18 37.42
N GLU A 335 -48.19 -32.46 37.53
CA GLU A 335 -48.34 -33.37 36.38
C GLU A 335 -49.31 -32.87 35.29
N LYS A 336 -50.12 -31.84 35.58
CA LYS A 336 -51.05 -31.19 34.64
C LYS A 336 -50.63 -29.78 34.18
N GLY A 337 -49.46 -29.28 34.58
CA GLY A 337 -49.05 -27.89 34.34
C GLY A 337 -49.68 -26.89 35.32
N LEU A 338 -49.43 -25.59 35.10
CA LEU A 338 -49.96 -24.48 35.91
C LEU A 338 -51.04 -23.72 35.11
N GLU A 339 -52.25 -23.64 35.65
CA GLU A 339 -53.40 -22.97 35.03
C GLU A 339 -53.41 -21.46 35.33
N ILE A 340 -53.59 -20.62 34.30
CA ILE A 340 -53.66 -19.16 34.39
C ILE A 340 -54.98 -18.70 33.79
N SER A 341 -55.92 -18.28 34.65
CA SER A 341 -57.24 -17.78 34.23
C SER A 341 -57.16 -16.40 33.57
N ALA A 342 -58.18 -16.04 32.80
CA ALA A 342 -58.29 -14.73 32.16
C ALA A 342 -58.12 -13.57 33.17
N GLY A 343 -57.17 -12.69 32.92
CA GLY A 343 -56.81 -11.53 33.77
C GLY A 343 -55.91 -11.84 34.97
N GLN A 344 -55.51 -13.10 35.19
CA GLN A 344 -54.56 -13.46 36.26
C GLN A 344 -53.10 -13.39 35.80
N SER A 345 -52.21 -13.16 36.77
CA SER A 345 -50.76 -13.23 36.60
C SER A 345 -50.15 -14.34 37.45
N LEU A 346 -49.22 -15.10 36.88
CA LEU A 346 -48.45 -16.16 37.50
C LEU A 346 -46.98 -15.77 37.56
N LYS A 347 -46.27 -16.12 38.64
CA LYS A 347 -44.86 -15.81 38.84
C LYS A 347 -44.00 -17.07 38.77
N ILE A 348 -42.98 -17.05 37.91
CA ILE A 348 -42.00 -18.12 37.78
C ILE A 348 -40.68 -17.69 38.41
N GLU A 349 -40.34 -18.30 39.53
CA GLU A 349 -39.14 -18.02 40.30
C GLU A 349 -37.95 -18.83 39.78
N CYS A 350 -36.83 -18.14 39.60
CA CYS A 350 -35.57 -18.70 39.11
C CYS A 350 -34.44 -18.34 40.06
N GLU A 351 -33.49 -19.26 40.21
CA GLU A 351 -32.32 -19.14 41.07
C GLU A 351 -31.05 -19.32 40.22
N CYS A 352 -30.02 -18.52 40.47
CA CYS A 352 -28.72 -18.70 39.84
C CYS A 352 -27.63 -18.85 40.89
N PHE A 353 -26.72 -19.80 40.66
CA PHE A 353 -25.58 -20.07 41.53
C PHE A 353 -24.32 -20.12 40.66
N VAL A 354 -23.56 -19.01 40.49
CA VAL A 354 -22.19 -19.00 39.89
C VAL A 354 -21.53 -17.61 39.86
N VAL A 355 -20.19 -17.63 39.74
CA VAL A 355 -19.15 -16.61 40.00
C VAL A 355 -18.62 -15.92 38.70
N CYS A 356 -19.38 -15.91 37.60
CA CYS A 356 -18.93 -15.33 36.32
C CYS A 356 -20.07 -14.71 35.48
N THR A 357 -19.71 -13.88 34.50
CA THR A 357 -20.65 -13.29 33.54
C THR A 357 -21.22 -14.37 32.60
N ALA A 358 -22.55 -14.47 32.51
CA ALA A 358 -23.25 -15.47 31.69
C ALA A 358 -24.57 -14.92 31.11
N SER A 359 -24.96 -15.38 29.92
CA SER A 359 -26.24 -15.03 29.27
C SER A 359 -26.91 -16.28 28.68
N ASN A 360 -28.16 -16.53 29.06
CA ASN A 360 -28.91 -17.74 28.71
C ASN A 360 -30.38 -17.41 28.35
N LEU A 361 -30.98 -18.21 27.46
CA LEU A 361 -32.40 -18.09 27.08
C LEU A 361 -33.26 -19.08 27.88
N ILE A 362 -34.30 -18.58 28.55
CA ILE A 362 -35.36 -19.40 29.18
C ILE A 362 -36.55 -19.53 28.21
N LEU A 363 -37.11 -20.74 28.10
CA LEU A 363 -38.29 -21.04 27.29
C LEU A 363 -39.45 -21.46 28.21
N PHE A 364 -40.60 -20.81 28.03
CA PHE A 364 -41.89 -21.11 28.67
C PHE A 364 -42.76 -21.90 27.70
N ASP A 365 -43.10 -23.13 28.06
CA ASP A 365 -43.79 -24.11 27.23
C ASP A 365 -45.27 -24.18 27.62
N PHE A 366 -46.16 -23.61 26.80
CA PHE A 366 -47.61 -23.68 26.97
C PHE A 366 -48.18 -24.81 26.10
N GLU A 367 -49.41 -25.26 26.40
CA GLU A 367 -50.03 -26.40 25.69
C GLU A 367 -50.05 -26.25 24.15
N LYS A 368 -50.10 -25.01 23.62
CA LYS A 368 -50.22 -24.74 22.18
C LYS A 368 -49.02 -24.02 21.55
N PHE A 369 -48.15 -23.38 22.33
CA PHE A 369 -47.05 -22.54 21.83
C PHE A 369 -45.96 -22.34 22.90
N LYS A 370 -44.82 -21.76 22.53
CA LYS A 370 -43.72 -21.43 23.47
C LYS A 370 -43.33 -19.97 23.37
N ILE A 371 -42.89 -19.38 24.48
CA ILE A 371 -42.35 -18.02 24.54
C ILE A 371 -40.97 -18.04 25.21
N GLY A 372 -40.00 -17.26 24.71
CA GLY A 372 -38.63 -17.18 25.21
C GLY A 372 -38.27 -15.79 25.78
N ARG A 373 -37.39 -15.78 26.80
CA ARG A 373 -36.80 -14.57 27.40
C ARG A 373 -35.32 -14.75 27.70
N GLN A 374 -34.54 -13.69 27.57
CA GLN A 374 -33.10 -13.70 27.83
C GLN A 374 -32.80 -13.28 29.27
N VAL A 375 -31.87 -13.98 29.93
CA VAL A 375 -31.34 -13.63 31.26
C VAL A 375 -29.83 -13.44 31.18
N THR A 376 -29.34 -12.29 31.62
CA THR A 376 -27.91 -11.95 31.63
C THR A 376 -27.45 -11.52 33.03
N ILE A 377 -26.39 -12.14 33.54
CA ILE A 377 -25.73 -11.76 34.80
C ILE A 377 -24.31 -11.26 34.49
N ASN A 378 -23.93 -10.10 35.02
CA ASN A 378 -22.56 -9.57 35.01
C ASN A 378 -21.96 -9.64 36.42
N TYR A 379 -20.79 -10.28 36.57
CA TYR A 379 -20.08 -10.43 37.85
C TYR A 379 -18.81 -9.57 37.91
N GLU A 380 -18.66 -8.72 38.94
CA GLU A 380 -17.44 -7.90 39.18
C GLU A 380 -16.60 -8.44 40.36
N THR A 381 -15.30 -8.73 40.14
CA THR A 381 -14.38 -9.24 41.18
C THR A 381 -13.27 -8.25 41.56
N ASN A 382 -13.18 -7.91 42.85
CA ASN A 382 -12.07 -7.15 43.44
C ASN A 382 -10.84 -8.07 43.73
N LYS A 383 -9.86 -8.06 42.81
CA LYS A 383 -8.39 -8.34 42.89
C LYS A 383 -7.75 -9.37 43.87
N GLN A 384 -6.87 -10.21 43.26
CA GLN A 384 -5.53 -10.77 43.66
C GLN A 384 -5.41 -12.16 44.40
N PRO A 385 -4.28 -12.92 44.34
CA PRO A 385 -3.81 -13.77 43.21
C PRO A 385 -3.26 -15.20 43.60
N TYR A 386 -2.89 -16.02 42.58
CA TYR A 386 -1.90 -17.14 42.51
C TYR A 386 -2.27 -18.65 42.71
N ASP A 387 -1.62 -19.48 41.84
CA ASP A 387 -1.48 -20.96 41.71
C ASP A 387 -2.57 -21.76 40.92
N LYS A 388 -2.33 -22.51 39.82
CA LYS A 388 -1.16 -23.00 39.06
C LYS A 388 -1.46 -22.94 37.54
N ALA A 389 -0.45 -22.57 36.77
CA ALA A 389 -0.54 -22.04 35.40
C ALA A 389 -1.01 -23.01 34.31
N LYS A 390 -2.27 -22.87 33.89
CA LYS A 390 -2.72 -22.99 32.49
C LYS A 390 -3.78 -21.90 32.25
N HIS A 391 -3.57 -21.08 31.22
CA HIS A 391 -4.37 -19.89 30.86
C HIS A 391 -4.19 -18.63 31.72
N VAL A 392 -2.95 -18.18 31.91
CA VAL A 392 -2.61 -16.78 32.22
C VAL A 392 -1.52 -16.33 31.25
N HIS A 393 -1.88 -15.79 30.08
CA HIS A 393 -0.87 -15.26 29.15
C HIS A 393 -1.18 -13.84 28.65
N GLY A 394 -2.42 -13.47 28.36
CA GLY A 394 -2.72 -12.13 27.78
C GLY A 394 -2.24 -10.93 28.63
N ASN A 395 -2.76 -10.76 29.85
CA ASN A 395 -2.46 -9.58 30.66
C ASN A 395 -1.04 -9.56 31.26
N ASN A 396 -0.42 -10.73 31.43
CA ASN A 396 0.89 -10.87 32.07
C ASN A 396 2.03 -10.60 31.07
N LEU A 397 1.93 -11.11 29.83
CA LEU A 397 2.87 -10.79 28.74
C LEU A 397 2.90 -9.28 28.46
N LEU A 398 1.74 -8.63 28.54
CA LEU A 398 1.54 -7.20 28.29
C LEU A 398 2.21 -6.30 29.34
N LEU A 399 2.04 -6.60 30.62
CA LEU A 399 2.74 -5.91 31.72
C LEU A 399 4.25 -6.16 31.69
N GLN A 400 4.68 -7.37 31.33
CA GLN A 400 6.08 -7.72 31.19
C GLN A 400 6.74 -6.95 30.03
N ALA A 401 6.08 -6.82 28.88
CA ALA A 401 6.57 -6.02 27.76
C ALA A 401 6.82 -4.55 28.16
N ARG A 402 5.95 -3.98 29.02
CA ARG A 402 6.07 -2.61 29.54
C ARG A 402 7.33 -2.40 30.40
N MET A 403 7.77 -3.40 31.16
CA MET A 403 8.92 -3.24 32.07
C MET A 403 10.26 -3.04 31.35
N PHE A 404 10.35 -3.46 30.07
CA PHE A 404 11.58 -3.40 29.28
C PHE A 404 11.73 -2.16 28.42
N THR A 405 10.70 -1.33 28.26
CA THR A 405 10.81 -0.06 27.55
C THR A 405 11.51 1.02 28.40
N ASN A 406 11.49 0.88 29.73
CA ASN A 406 11.75 2.00 30.65
C ASN A 406 12.86 1.82 31.70
N ARG A 407 13.70 0.76 31.70
CA ARG A 407 14.72 0.61 32.77
C ARG A 407 16.11 0.16 32.29
N LYS A 408 17.13 0.96 32.65
CA LYS A 408 18.44 0.42 33.03
C LYS A 408 18.28 -0.20 34.42
N SER A 409 18.13 -1.52 34.48
CA SER A 409 18.20 -2.25 35.75
C SER A 409 19.60 -2.04 36.34
N LYS A 410 19.68 -1.63 37.62
CA LYS A 410 20.96 -1.55 38.35
C LYS A 410 21.51 -2.94 38.70
N ASP A 411 20.68 -3.98 38.58
CA ASP A 411 20.95 -5.36 39.02
C ASP A 411 21.03 -6.35 37.84
N LEU A 412 21.44 -5.85 36.66
CA LEU A 412 21.63 -6.66 35.45
C LEU A 412 23.13 -6.79 35.13
N ILE A 413 23.65 -8.01 35.23
CA ILE A 413 25.03 -8.32 34.82
C ILE A 413 25.07 -8.52 33.30
N PRO A 414 25.87 -7.74 32.54
CA PRO A 414 25.91 -7.83 31.09
C PRO A 414 26.62 -9.10 30.61
N GLY A 415 26.08 -9.70 29.56
CA GLY A 415 26.66 -10.87 28.91
C GLY A 415 27.75 -10.53 27.89
N GLN A 416 28.37 -11.57 27.33
CA GLN A 416 29.32 -11.40 26.24
C GLN A 416 28.60 -11.09 24.93
N LYS A 417 28.74 -9.84 24.45
CA LYS A 417 28.21 -9.43 23.14
C LYS A 417 28.88 -10.17 21.98
N VAL A 418 28.13 -10.35 20.90
CA VAL A 418 28.64 -10.87 19.62
C VAL A 418 29.69 -9.93 19.02
N VAL A 419 29.50 -8.61 19.18
CA VAL A 419 30.44 -7.57 18.75
C VAL A 419 30.66 -6.59 19.91
N GLN A 420 31.91 -6.24 20.19
CA GLN A 420 32.20 -5.21 21.17
C GLN A 420 31.74 -3.85 20.65
N THR A 421 31.00 -3.10 21.47
CA THR A 421 30.63 -1.73 21.10
C THR A 421 31.89 -0.86 21.15
N PRO A 422 32.23 -0.14 20.06
CA PRO A 422 33.39 0.73 20.05
C PRO A 422 33.26 1.80 21.13
N ARG A 423 34.40 2.17 21.72
CA ARG A 423 34.46 3.11 22.85
C ARG A 423 34.02 4.53 22.46
N PHE A 424 34.06 4.86 21.18
CA PHE A 424 33.70 6.17 20.64
C PHE A 424 32.72 6.01 19.47
N ILE A 425 31.66 6.81 19.46
CA ILE A 425 30.64 6.88 18.39
C ILE A 425 30.53 8.35 17.98
N SER A 426 30.68 8.69 16.69
CA SER A 426 30.61 10.09 16.24
C SER A 426 29.25 10.73 16.46
N ALA A 427 28.15 10.01 16.18
CA ALA A 427 26.79 10.44 16.46
C ALA A 427 25.97 9.26 17.00
N ARG A 428 25.47 9.37 18.23
CA ARG A 428 24.61 8.32 18.81
C ARG A 428 23.21 8.43 18.21
N LEU A 429 22.65 7.30 17.79
CA LEU A 429 21.24 7.24 17.43
C LEU A 429 20.38 7.66 18.64
N PRO A 430 19.36 8.50 18.48
CA PRO A 430 18.41 8.79 19.54
C PRO A 430 17.67 7.53 20.00
N GLU A 431 17.06 7.59 21.19
CA GLU A 431 16.43 6.42 21.81
C GLU A 431 15.01 6.14 21.29
N TYR A 432 14.29 7.18 20.86
CA TYR A 432 12.89 7.13 20.39
C TYR A 432 12.03 6.20 21.27
N PRO A 433 11.86 6.51 22.56
CA PRO A 433 11.10 5.65 23.46
C PRO A 433 9.65 5.56 22.98
N VAL A 434 9.07 4.35 23.06
CA VAL A 434 7.67 4.13 22.73
C VAL A 434 6.79 4.95 23.69
N PRO A 435 5.87 5.80 23.18
CA PRO A 435 5.02 6.61 24.03
C PRO A 435 4.13 5.76 24.94
N GLU A 436 4.17 6.02 26.26
CA GLU A 436 3.39 5.24 27.24
C GLU A 436 1.88 5.28 26.97
N LYS A 437 1.36 6.40 26.47
CA LYS A 437 -0.06 6.52 26.12
C LYS A 437 -0.48 5.53 25.03
N LEU A 438 0.32 5.39 23.97
CA LEU A 438 0.05 4.44 22.89
C LEU A 438 0.12 3.01 23.40
N PHE A 439 1.14 2.73 24.22
CA PHE A 439 1.28 1.44 24.89
C PHE A 439 0.03 1.12 25.72
N ASN A 440 -0.39 2.03 26.60
CA ASN A 440 -1.53 1.84 27.49
C ASN A 440 -2.86 1.65 26.72
N ILE A 441 -3.08 2.37 25.61
CA ILE A 441 -4.27 2.17 24.77
C ILE A 441 -4.30 0.75 24.22
N ILE A 442 -3.18 0.30 23.64
CA ILE A 442 -3.06 -1.07 23.13
C ILE A 442 -3.23 -2.09 24.28
N LEU A 443 -2.68 -1.81 25.46
CA LEU A 443 -2.81 -2.70 26.63
C LEU A 443 -4.25 -2.85 27.14
N LYS A 444 -5.10 -1.83 26.99
CA LYS A 444 -6.50 -1.89 27.46
C LYS A 444 -7.33 -2.90 26.66
N HIS A 445 -6.99 -3.09 25.39
CA HIS A 445 -7.75 -3.90 24.46
C HIS A 445 -7.02 -5.23 24.26
N ASN A 446 -7.46 -6.29 24.95
CA ASN A 446 -6.82 -7.62 24.97
C ASN A 446 -6.70 -8.31 23.60
N SER A 447 -7.32 -7.76 22.54
CA SER A 447 -7.22 -8.24 21.15
C SER A 447 -6.54 -7.19 20.27
N PHE A 448 -5.39 -7.55 19.71
CA PHE A 448 -4.59 -6.70 18.81
C PHE A 448 -5.17 -6.58 17.39
N ASN A 449 -6.09 -7.47 17.03
CA ASN A 449 -6.65 -7.55 15.70
C ASN A 449 -8.11 -7.07 15.73
N ASP A 450 -8.38 -6.03 14.93
CA ASP A 450 -9.70 -5.56 14.51
C ASP A 450 -10.70 -5.33 15.65
N ASN A 451 -10.26 -4.64 16.70
CA ASN A 451 -11.18 -4.06 17.68
C ASN A 451 -11.55 -2.62 17.23
N PRO A 452 -12.80 -2.35 16.80
CA PRO A 452 -13.21 -1.02 16.36
C PRO A 452 -13.10 0.04 17.46
N GLN A 453 -13.25 -0.35 18.74
CA GLN A 453 -13.07 0.56 19.87
C GLN A 453 -11.60 0.97 20.03
N LEU A 454 -10.66 0.05 19.81
CA LEU A 454 -9.22 0.34 19.81
C LEU A 454 -8.86 1.33 18.69
N SER A 455 -9.36 1.10 17.48
CA SER A 455 -9.15 2.01 16.34
C SER A 455 -9.72 3.40 16.61
N GLN A 456 -10.88 3.50 17.26
CA GLN A 456 -11.49 4.78 17.63
C GLN A 456 -10.71 5.52 18.72
N GLU A 457 -10.24 4.84 19.78
CA GLU A 457 -9.43 5.42 20.85
C GLU A 457 -8.03 5.84 20.36
N LEU A 458 -7.43 5.06 19.45
CA LEU A 458 -6.16 5.43 18.81
C LEU A 458 -6.33 6.66 17.92
N THR A 459 -7.40 6.73 17.12
CA THR A 459 -7.66 7.86 16.23
C THR A 459 -7.97 9.14 17.01
N SER A 460 -8.71 9.04 18.12
CA SER A 460 -8.98 10.20 18.98
C SER A 460 -7.71 10.70 19.68
N THR A 461 -6.82 9.80 20.08
CA THR A 461 -5.54 10.16 20.73
C THR A 461 -4.50 10.67 19.74
N LYS A 462 -4.47 10.09 18.53
CA LYS A 462 -3.55 10.42 17.43
C LYS A 462 -4.33 10.68 16.14
N PRO A 463 -4.86 11.90 15.96
CA PRO A 463 -5.60 12.28 14.75
C PRO A 463 -4.77 12.17 13.46
N CYS A 464 -3.43 12.18 13.56
CA CYS A 464 -2.51 11.99 12.44
C CYS A 464 -2.70 10.66 11.68
N LEU A 465 -3.31 9.65 12.33
CA LEU A 465 -3.55 8.34 11.73
C LEU A 465 -4.57 8.42 10.59
N THR A 466 -5.65 9.19 10.77
CA THR A 466 -6.72 9.36 9.76
C THR A 466 -6.59 10.64 8.93
N ALA A 467 -5.83 11.63 9.41
CA ALA A 467 -5.61 12.86 8.66
C ALA A 467 -4.87 12.62 7.33
N SER A 468 -5.21 13.44 6.34
CA SER A 468 -4.49 13.54 5.07
C SER A 468 -3.03 13.90 5.31
N LEU A 469 -2.13 13.26 4.56
CA LEU A 469 -0.70 13.42 4.74
C LEU A 469 -0.23 14.81 4.27
N THR A 470 0.17 15.65 5.21
CA THR A 470 0.81 16.96 4.96
C THR A 470 2.23 16.95 5.53
N LEU A 471 3.06 17.92 5.16
CA LEU A 471 4.44 18.00 5.66
C LEU A 471 4.51 18.13 7.19
N SER A 472 3.57 18.85 7.81
CA SER A 472 3.50 19.02 9.27
C SER A 472 3.02 17.75 9.99
N ILE A 473 2.21 16.92 9.33
CA ILE A 473 1.68 15.67 9.90
C ILE A 473 2.63 14.48 9.64
N TYR A 474 3.49 14.58 8.63
CA TYR A 474 4.37 13.49 8.17
C TYR A 474 5.17 12.83 9.28
N GLU A 475 5.89 13.63 10.07
CA GLU A 475 6.73 13.16 11.16
C GLU A 475 5.88 12.42 12.20
N ASP A 476 4.83 13.07 12.73
CA ASP A 476 3.99 12.47 13.78
C ASP A 476 3.28 11.20 13.31
N LYS A 477 2.82 11.17 12.05
CA LYS A 477 2.17 9.98 11.47
C LYS A 477 3.14 8.80 11.40
N PHE A 478 4.30 8.96 10.76
CA PHE A 478 5.23 7.83 10.59
C PHE A 478 5.93 7.45 11.89
N HIS A 479 6.21 8.37 12.81
CA HIS A 479 6.65 8.00 14.17
C HIS A 479 5.59 7.18 14.88
N THR A 480 4.32 7.59 14.83
CA THR A 480 3.21 6.84 15.45
C THR A 480 3.09 5.44 14.84
N LEU A 481 3.09 5.32 13.51
CA LEU A 481 3.01 4.02 12.82
C LEU A 481 4.18 3.09 13.18
N LEU A 482 5.41 3.61 13.23
CA LEU A 482 6.59 2.85 13.65
C LEU A 482 6.49 2.40 15.11
N HIS A 483 5.96 3.23 16.01
CA HIS A 483 5.71 2.84 17.39
C HIS A 483 4.64 1.74 17.50
N LEU A 484 3.57 1.80 16.71
CA LEU A 484 2.54 0.74 16.69
C LEU A 484 3.12 -0.60 16.23
N GLU A 485 3.96 -0.58 15.19
CA GLU A 485 4.68 -1.77 14.71
C GLU A 485 5.68 -2.28 15.76
N GLU A 486 6.40 -1.38 16.42
CA GLU A 486 7.35 -1.73 17.49
C GLU A 486 6.64 -2.35 18.70
N ILE A 487 5.49 -1.81 19.13
CA ILE A 487 4.69 -2.36 20.22
C ILE A 487 4.25 -3.78 19.90
N TYR A 488 3.75 -4.01 18.69
CA TYR A 488 3.37 -5.35 18.25
C TYR A 488 4.56 -6.32 18.34
N ASN A 489 5.73 -5.94 17.82
CA ASN A 489 6.94 -6.76 17.88
C ASN A 489 7.39 -7.05 19.33
N LEU A 490 7.32 -6.05 20.21
CA LEU A 490 7.69 -6.17 21.62
C LEU A 490 6.77 -7.13 22.40
N ILE A 491 5.50 -7.24 22.01
CA ILE A 491 4.54 -8.16 22.61
C ILE A 491 4.69 -9.54 21.99
N ALA A 492 4.79 -9.62 20.67
CA ALA A 492 4.92 -10.88 19.94
C ALA A 492 6.15 -11.67 20.40
N ILE A 493 7.29 -11.02 20.70
CA ILE A 493 8.51 -11.76 21.09
C ILE A 493 8.43 -12.38 22.48
N ARG A 494 7.46 -11.95 23.29
CA ARG A 494 7.24 -12.49 24.65
C ARG A 494 6.61 -13.86 24.65
N THR A 495 6.09 -14.33 23.52
CA THR A 495 5.63 -15.72 23.38
C THR A 495 6.74 -16.75 23.63
N TYR A 496 8.01 -16.32 23.58
CA TYR A 496 9.18 -17.15 23.88
C TYR A 496 9.68 -17.01 25.32
N ASP A 497 9.04 -16.19 26.17
CA ASP A 497 9.42 -16.08 27.58
C ASP A 497 9.06 -17.40 28.30
N GLN A 498 9.96 -17.88 29.17
CA GLN A 498 9.81 -19.14 29.91
C GLN A 498 9.98 -18.87 31.41
N ASP A 499 9.04 -19.32 32.23
CA ASP A 499 9.08 -19.08 33.68
C ASP A 499 10.12 -19.96 34.40
N ALA A 500 10.40 -21.13 33.86
CA ALA A 500 11.42 -22.06 34.33
C ALA A 500 12.07 -22.73 33.12
N ALA A 501 13.33 -22.39 32.88
CA ALA A 501 14.13 -22.91 31.78
C ALA A 501 15.50 -23.35 32.26
N CYS A 502 15.93 -24.52 31.80
CA CYS A 502 17.26 -25.04 32.03
C CYS A 502 18.14 -24.80 30.79
N PHE A 503 19.38 -24.39 31.00
CA PHE A 503 20.36 -24.25 29.92
C PHE A 503 21.17 -25.54 29.76
N ILE A 504 21.41 -25.93 28.52
CA ILE A 504 22.22 -27.11 28.20
C ILE A 504 23.64 -26.64 27.86
N ARG A 505 24.65 -27.11 28.59
CA ARG A 505 26.06 -26.83 28.27
C ARG A 505 26.42 -27.46 26.93
N ASN A 506 26.91 -26.66 25.98
CA ASN A 506 27.37 -27.12 24.67
C ASN A 506 28.61 -26.34 24.23
N GLY A 507 29.79 -26.92 24.52
CA GLY A 507 31.07 -26.26 24.27
C GLY A 507 31.19 -24.95 25.06
N GLU A 508 31.47 -23.86 24.34
CA GLU A 508 31.57 -22.50 24.91
C GLU A 508 30.20 -21.79 25.06
N TYR A 509 29.09 -22.46 24.74
CA TYR A 509 27.74 -21.89 24.76
C TYR A 509 26.87 -22.52 25.85
N LEU A 510 25.92 -21.73 26.34
CA LEU A 510 24.73 -22.23 27.03
C LEU A 510 23.58 -22.24 26.03
N MET A 511 23.00 -23.41 25.81
CA MET A 511 21.95 -23.63 24.82
C MET A 511 20.58 -23.59 25.50
N LEU A 512 19.61 -22.89 24.90
CA LEU A 512 18.22 -22.84 25.35
C LEU A 512 17.31 -23.42 24.27
N GLU A 513 16.43 -24.33 24.66
CA GLU A 513 15.39 -24.86 23.78
C GLU A 513 14.23 -23.86 23.66
N ILE A 514 13.83 -23.55 22.43
CA ILE A 514 12.71 -22.65 22.14
C ILE A 514 11.76 -23.36 21.19
N GLU A 515 10.53 -23.59 21.67
CA GLU A 515 9.45 -24.14 20.85
C GLU A 515 9.15 -23.20 19.67
N ASN A 516 8.89 -23.78 18.50
CA ASN A 516 8.53 -23.04 17.28
C ASN A 516 9.58 -22.01 16.80
N LEU A 517 10.83 -22.10 17.26
CA LEU A 517 11.94 -21.26 16.79
C LEU A 517 12.13 -21.32 15.26
N SER A 518 11.92 -22.50 14.68
CA SER A 518 11.99 -22.74 13.23
C SER A 518 10.88 -22.05 12.42
N GLU A 519 9.80 -21.59 13.06
CA GLU A 519 8.75 -20.79 12.41
C GLU A 519 9.17 -19.33 12.19
N ARG A 520 10.21 -18.87 12.91
CA ARG A 520 10.83 -17.54 12.78
C ARG A 520 9.85 -16.37 12.95
N ARG A 521 8.76 -16.52 13.72
CA ARG A 521 7.76 -15.44 13.91
C ARG A 521 7.33 -15.29 15.38
N PRO A 522 7.80 -14.24 16.08
CA PRO A 522 8.82 -13.29 15.63
C PRO A 522 10.20 -13.94 15.52
N SER A 523 11.05 -13.45 14.63
CA SER A 523 12.38 -14.02 14.43
C SER A 523 13.30 -13.65 15.60
N ILE A 524 13.70 -14.62 16.41
CA ILE A 524 14.89 -14.47 17.27
C ILE A 524 16.12 -14.50 16.36
N ILE A 525 16.96 -13.48 16.47
CA ILE A 525 18.16 -13.31 15.65
C ILE A 525 19.43 -13.25 16.50
N VAL A 526 20.56 -13.56 15.88
CA VAL A 526 21.88 -13.34 16.48
C VAL A 526 22.01 -11.86 16.91
N GLY A 527 22.40 -11.66 18.17
CA GLY A 527 22.49 -10.35 18.82
C GLY A 527 21.26 -9.97 19.66
N ASP A 528 20.16 -10.71 19.59
CA ASP A 528 19.05 -10.57 20.55
C ASP A 528 19.51 -10.97 21.95
N ARG A 529 18.79 -10.47 22.95
CA ARG A 529 19.17 -10.60 24.35
C ARG A 529 18.24 -11.56 25.06
N ILE A 530 18.84 -12.34 25.96
CA ILE A 530 18.17 -13.26 26.85
C ILE A 530 18.44 -12.76 28.26
N ILE A 531 17.40 -12.46 29.02
CA ILE A 531 17.52 -12.04 30.42
C ILE A 531 17.13 -13.25 31.26
N ALA A 532 18.11 -13.81 31.98
CA ALA A 532 17.92 -14.94 32.89
C ALA A 532 17.89 -14.43 34.33
N LYS A 533 16.91 -14.88 35.11
CA LYS A 533 16.80 -14.61 36.55
C LYS A 533 16.42 -15.89 37.28
N ASP A 534 17.05 -16.19 38.41
CA ASP A 534 16.74 -17.38 39.24
C ASP A 534 15.23 -17.44 39.52
N SER A 535 14.58 -18.55 39.14
CA SER A 535 13.12 -18.70 39.21
C SER A 535 12.59 -18.71 40.64
N TYR A 536 13.43 -19.02 41.63
CA TYR A 536 13.00 -19.25 43.01
C TYR A 536 13.41 -18.11 43.96
N LYS A 537 14.31 -17.22 43.53
CA LYS A 537 14.80 -16.10 44.34
C LYS A 537 14.37 -14.75 43.76
N ASN A 538 13.39 -14.12 44.42
CA ASN A 538 12.87 -12.82 44.00
C ASN A 538 13.93 -11.70 43.98
N ASP A 539 14.94 -11.75 44.85
CA ASP A 539 16.05 -10.79 44.91
C ASP A 539 17.31 -11.22 44.14
N ALA A 540 17.21 -12.25 43.30
CA ALA A 540 18.35 -12.67 42.50
C ALA A 540 18.76 -11.64 41.45
N VAL A 541 20.07 -11.52 41.26
CA VAL A 541 20.67 -10.74 40.18
C VAL A 541 20.23 -11.32 38.84
N SER A 542 19.92 -10.44 37.89
CA SER A 542 19.57 -10.85 36.53
C SER A 542 20.84 -10.91 35.67
N TYR A 543 20.95 -11.93 34.83
CA TYR A 543 22.05 -12.10 33.89
C TYR A 543 21.56 -11.84 32.47
N GLU A 544 22.23 -10.93 31.77
CA GLU A 544 22.03 -10.72 30.34
C GLU A 544 22.91 -11.72 29.58
N GLY A 545 22.33 -12.41 28.62
CA GLY A 545 23.01 -13.25 27.64
C GLY A 545 22.71 -12.74 26.25
N TYR A 546 23.64 -12.90 25.33
CA TYR A 546 23.41 -12.57 23.92
C TYR A 546 23.31 -13.85 23.10
N VAL A 547 22.38 -13.88 22.15
CA VAL A 547 22.26 -14.96 21.19
C VAL A 547 23.42 -14.87 20.19
N HIS A 548 24.29 -15.88 20.16
CA HIS A 548 25.44 -15.97 19.25
C HIS A 548 25.14 -16.84 18.03
N LYS A 549 24.27 -17.84 18.17
CA LYS A 549 23.83 -18.71 17.07
C LYS A 549 22.37 -19.13 17.27
N VAL A 550 21.64 -19.29 16.17
CA VAL A 550 20.26 -19.75 16.15
C VAL A 550 20.21 -21.07 15.36
N GLY A 551 19.82 -22.16 16.02
CA GLY A 551 19.59 -23.47 15.42
C GLY A 551 18.12 -23.68 15.03
N ALA A 552 17.75 -24.93 14.72
CA ALA A 552 16.38 -25.27 14.34
C ALA A 552 15.39 -25.26 15.52
N LYS A 553 15.83 -25.74 16.70
CA LYS A 553 15.05 -25.80 17.95
C LYS A 553 15.72 -25.11 19.14
N HIS A 554 16.98 -24.72 18.97
CA HIS A 554 17.82 -24.24 20.06
C HIS A 554 18.48 -22.93 19.70
N ILE A 555 18.64 -22.04 20.68
CA ILE A 555 19.50 -20.86 20.58
C ILE A 555 20.76 -21.06 21.43
N TYR A 556 21.88 -20.52 20.98
CA TYR A 556 23.17 -20.62 21.63
C TYR A 556 23.53 -19.25 22.20
N ILE A 557 23.73 -19.19 23.51
CA ILE A 557 23.81 -17.93 24.26
C ILE A 557 25.18 -17.85 24.95
N LYS A 558 25.75 -16.65 24.97
CA LYS A 558 26.85 -16.30 25.88
C LYS A 558 26.42 -15.25 26.91
N PHE A 559 26.43 -15.64 28.18
CA PHE A 559 26.29 -14.81 29.37
C PHE A 559 27.66 -14.29 29.83
N ALA A 560 27.71 -13.67 31.01
CA ALA A 560 28.98 -13.33 31.66
C ALA A 560 29.76 -14.62 32.00
N PRO A 561 31.10 -14.64 31.88
CA PRO A 561 31.91 -15.83 32.18
C PRO A 561 31.63 -16.43 33.57
N MET A 562 31.47 -15.57 34.59
CA MET A 562 31.14 -16.02 35.95
C MET A 562 29.85 -16.86 35.99
N PHE A 563 28.82 -16.47 35.23
CA PHE A 563 27.57 -17.22 35.14
C PHE A 563 27.75 -18.53 34.38
N HIS A 564 28.49 -18.51 33.26
CA HIS A 564 28.81 -19.72 32.49
C HIS A 564 29.51 -20.78 33.35
N ASP A 565 30.50 -20.35 34.13
CA ASP A 565 31.31 -21.23 34.94
C ASP A 565 30.51 -21.80 36.12
N SER A 566 29.73 -20.95 36.80
CA SER A 566 28.97 -21.31 37.99
C SER A 566 27.65 -22.02 37.72
N TYR A 567 27.12 -21.99 36.49
CA TYR A 567 25.79 -22.54 36.20
C TYR A 567 25.73 -24.05 36.39
N GLY A 568 24.93 -24.51 37.36
CA GLY A 568 24.86 -25.91 37.80
C GLY A 568 23.74 -26.73 37.19
N GLY A 569 22.97 -26.18 36.25
CA GLY A 569 21.75 -26.80 35.70
C GLY A 569 20.47 -26.38 36.40
N GLU A 570 20.49 -25.32 37.22
CA GLU A 570 19.28 -24.82 37.89
C GLU A 570 18.30 -24.18 36.89
N ASP A 571 17.03 -24.08 37.28
CA ASP A 571 16.00 -23.41 36.47
C ASP A 571 16.06 -21.89 36.63
N TYR A 572 16.00 -21.20 35.50
CA TYR A 572 15.95 -19.74 35.41
C TYR A 572 14.70 -19.30 34.67
N SER A 573 14.10 -18.21 35.12
CA SER A 573 13.10 -17.47 34.37
C SER A 573 13.82 -16.73 33.26
N VAL A 574 13.43 -17.01 32.03
CA VAL A 574 14.06 -16.50 30.82
C VAL A 574 13.11 -15.55 30.09
N LYS A 575 13.63 -14.38 29.74
CA LYS A 575 12.93 -13.38 28.94
C LYS A 575 13.70 -13.01 27.69
N VAL A 576 13.04 -13.06 26.55
CA VAL A 576 13.62 -12.70 25.25
C VAL A 576 13.42 -11.20 25.00
N VAL A 577 14.45 -10.52 24.50
CA VAL A 577 14.43 -9.09 24.21
C VAL A 577 15.06 -8.82 22.84
N SER A 578 14.25 -8.31 21.91
CA SER A 578 14.71 -7.95 20.56
C SER A 578 15.53 -6.67 20.52
N SER A 579 16.38 -6.56 19.49
CA SER A 579 17.10 -5.33 19.17
C SER A 579 16.18 -4.24 18.59
N ARG A 580 16.16 -3.06 19.23
CA ARG A 580 15.46 -1.86 18.73
C ARG A 580 16.23 -1.07 17.65
N THR A 581 17.37 -1.59 17.19
CA THR A 581 18.29 -0.83 16.32
C THR A 581 17.66 -0.45 14.99
N THR A 582 16.89 -1.35 14.38
CA THR A 582 16.20 -1.09 13.11
C THR A 582 15.15 0.02 13.28
N PHE A 583 14.25 -0.10 14.27
CA PHE A 583 13.24 0.94 14.56
C PHE A 583 13.87 2.31 14.83
N ARG A 584 14.97 2.37 15.59
CA ARG A 584 15.68 3.63 15.85
C ARG A 584 16.26 4.25 14.59
N ARG A 585 16.74 3.45 13.63
CA ARG A 585 17.20 3.95 12.32
C ARG A 585 16.05 4.48 11.49
N LEU A 586 14.89 3.82 11.50
CA LEU A 586 13.69 4.27 10.80
C LEU A 586 13.17 5.60 11.38
N HIS A 587 13.06 5.69 12.71
CA HIS A 587 12.69 6.94 13.37
C HIS A 587 13.69 8.07 13.10
N GLN A 588 14.99 7.77 13.10
CA GLN A 588 16.02 8.75 12.74
C GLN A 588 15.84 9.25 11.30
N ALA A 589 15.56 8.34 10.37
CA ALA A 589 15.32 8.70 8.98
C ALA A 589 14.10 9.62 8.85
N VAL A 590 12.97 9.27 9.46
CA VAL A 590 11.74 10.08 9.45
C VAL A 590 12.01 11.51 9.97
N GLY A 591 12.70 11.65 11.09
CA GLY A 591 13.05 12.97 11.65
C GLY A 591 14.04 13.77 10.79
N LEU A 592 14.91 13.10 10.03
CA LEU A 592 15.87 13.76 9.14
C LEU A 592 15.23 14.22 7.81
N VAL A 593 14.35 13.41 7.22
CA VAL A 593 13.84 13.69 5.86
C VAL A 593 12.92 14.90 5.79
N VAL A 594 12.13 15.18 6.84
CA VAL A 594 11.29 16.38 6.89
C VAL A 594 12.14 17.65 6.79
N ARG A 595 13.30 17.64 7.45
CA ARG A 595 14.27 18.75 7.45
C ARG A 595 15.10 18.81 6.18
N ASN A 596 15.50 17.65 5.63
CA ASN A 596 16.43 17.58 4.51
C ASN A 596 15.75 17.68 3.15
N LEU A 597 14.56 17.09 2.98
CA LEU A 597 13.90 16.90 1.68
C LEU A 597 12.72 17.86 1.45
N GLY A 598 12.05 18.29 2.52
CA GLY A 598 10.89 19.18 2.47
C GLY A 598 9.69 18.61 1.69
N SER A 599 8.71 19.46 1.40
CA SER A 599 7.48 19.05 0.69
C SER A 599 7.74 18.62 -0.75
N THR A 600 8.73 19.22 -1.42
CA THR A 600 8.97 18.97 -2.86
C THR A 600 9.23 17.51 -3.20
N ILE A 601 9.92 16.77 -2.33
CA ILE A 601 10.22 15.34 -2.54
C ILE A 601 9.23 14.47 -1.77
N LEU A 602 8.93 14.79 -0.51
CA LEU A 602 8.04 13.95 0.31
C LEU A 602 6.60 13.94 -0.23
N LEU A 603 6.13 15.08 -0.72
CA LEU A 603 4.76 15.33 -1.18
C LEU A 603 4.79 16.16 -2.48
N PRO A 604 5.28 15.58 -3.60
CA PRO A 604 5.42 16.30 -4.85
C PRO A 604 4.05 16.69 -5.42
N THR A 605 3.91 17.92 -5.88
CA THR A 605 2.64 18.45 -6.41
C THR A 605 2.80 19.24 -7.71
N LYS A 606 4.03 19.39 -8.22
CA LYS A 606 4.35 20.03 -9.51
C LYS A 606 5.70 19.57 -10.02
N VAL A 607 5.94 19.73 -11.33
CA VAL A 607 7.22 19.40 -11.98
C VAL A 607 7.93 20.66 -12.41
N VAL A 608 8.94 21.09 -11.65
CA VAL A 608 9.78 22.23 -12.03
C VAL A 608 10.95 21.71 -12.86
N GLU A 609 11.00 22.12 -14.12
CA GLU A 609 12.06 21.73 -15.04
C GLU A 609 13.36 22.49 -14.73
N LYS A 610 14.44 21.74 -14.49
CA LYS A 610 15.81 22.23 -14.32
C LYS A 610 16.60 22.07 -15.62
N ALA A 611 17.66 22.86 -15.75
CA ALA A 611 18.61 22.71 -16.83
C ALA A 611 19.19 21.28 -16.86
N PRO A 612 19.37 20.69 -18.07
CA PRO A 612 19.90 19.34 -18.21
C PRO A 612 21.32 19.26 -17.64
N GLN A 613 21.64 18.18 -16.92
CA GLN A 613 23.00 17.93 -16.43
C GLN A 613 23.98 17.67 -17.58
N LEU A 614 23.48 17.00 -18.62
CA LEU A 614 24.25 16.57 -19.77
C LEU A 614 23.42 16.82 -21.03
N ASN A 615 24.07 17.37 -22.06
CA ASN A 615 23.47 17.58 -23.38
C ASN A 615 23.92 16.46 -24.33
N PHE A 616 22.97 15.71 -24.89
CA PHE A 616 23.24 14.58 -25.78
C PHE A 616 22.95 14.90 -27.25
N THR A 617 23.72 14.32 -28.17
CA THR A 617 23.28 14.15 -29.58
C THR A 617 22.47 12.87 -29.69
N TYR A 618 21.23 12.95 -30.16
CA TYR A 618 20.42 11.76 -30.47
C TYR A 618 20.95 11.05 -31.72
N ASP A 619 21.08 9.72 -31.66
CA ASP A 619 21.46 8.90 -32.82
C ASP A 619 20.38 8.95 -33.91
N GLU A 620 20.75 8.85 -35.20
CA GLU A 620 19.83 8.90 -36.34
C GLU A 620 18.65 7.91 -36.21
N TYR A 621 18.86 6.73 -35.64
CA TYR A 621 17.82 5.74 -35.39
C TYR A 621 16.74 6.20 -34.39
N TYR A 622 17.11 7.01 -33.40
CA TYR A 622 16.18 7.61 -32.44
C TYR A 622 15.31 8.69 -33.11
N ASN A 623 15.93 9.49 -33.99
CA ASN A 623 15.20 10.46 -34.82
C ASN A 623 14.25 9.73 -35.79
N ILE A 624 14.69 8.63 -36.40
CA ILE A 624 13.85 7.82 -37.29
C ILE A 624 12.63 7.30 -36.51
N LEU A 625 12.77 6.57 -35.40
CA LEU A 625 11.63 6.03 -34.64
C LEU A 625 10.63 7.11 -34.18
N HIS A 626 11.11 8.25 -33.68
CA HIS A 626 10.23 9.39 -33.36
C HIS A 626 9.51 9.95 -34.59
N THR A 627 10.13 9.90 -35.76
CA THR A 627 9.55 10.35 -37.04
C THR A 627 8.61 9.28 -37.63
N THR A 628 8.90 7.98 -37.50
CA THR A 628 8.05 6.88 -37.96
C THR A 628 6.78 6.77 -37.12
N HIS A 629 6.87 6.94 -35.80
CA HIS A 629 5.69 7.03 -34.93
C HIS A 629 4.82 8.26 -35.24
N LYS A 630 5.42 9.40 -35.64
CA LYS A 630 4.68 10.56 -36.17
C LYS A 630 4.05 10.29 -37.55
N LYS A 631 4.75 9.59 -38.46
CA LYS A 631 4.26 9.31 -39.82
C LYS A 631 3.20 8.22 -39.88
N LEU A 632 3.28 7.19 -39.03
CA LEU A 632 2.23 6.16 -38.90
C LEU A 632 0.92 6.77 -38.38
N LYS A 633 0.98 7.76 -37.47
CA LYS A 633 -0.19 8.52 -36.97
C LYS A 633 -0.86 9.38 -38.07
N ASN A 634 -0.11 9.92 -39.02
CA ASN A 634 -0.69 10.72 -40.11
C ASN A 634 -1.32 9.88 -41.23
N ARG A 635 -0.99 8.59 -41.35
CA ARG A 635 -1.65 7.66 -42.28
C ARG A 635 -2.95 7.07 -41.73
N SER A 636 -3.08 6.96 -40.41
CA SER A 636 -4.33 6.50 -39.76
C SER A 636 -5.43 7.56 -39.67
N LEU A 637 -5.20 8.80 -40.13
CA LEU A 637 -6.20 9.88 -40.18
C LEU A 637 -6.66 10.27 -41.59
N SER A 638 -6.11 9.68 -42.66
CA SER A 638 -6.48 10.04 -44.04
C SER A 638 -7.30 9.00 -44.81
N ASP A 639 -7.43 7.76 -44.31
CA ASP A 639 -8.06 6.68 -45.09
C ASP A 639 -9.42 6.19 -44.52
N ALA A 640 -10.03 6.98 -43.63
CA ALA A 640 -11.37 6.71 -43.09
C ALA A 640 -12.48 7.51 -43.79
N THR A 641 -12.38 7.74 -45.10
CA THR A 641 -13.49 8.20 -45.94
C THR A 641 -13.31 7.72 -47.37
N ASN A 642 -13.59 6.43 -47.61
CA ASN A 642 -14.26 5.91 -48.80
C ASN A 642 -14.16 4.38 -48.81
N CYS A 643 -15.24 3.69 -48.45
CA CYS A 643 -15.55 2.42 -49.07
C CYS A 643 -17.04 2.10 -48.89
N GLY A 644 -17.84 2.62 -49.81
CA GLY A 644 -19.14 2.04 -50.15
C GLY A 644 -18.95 1.02 -51.28
N SER A 645 -19.55 -0.16 -51.08
CA SER A 645 -20.11 -1.07 -52.09
C SER A 645 -19.24 -1.51 -53.29
N LEU A 646 -18.97 -2.82 -53.42
CA LEU A 646 -19.55 -3.70 -54.46
C LEU A 646 -18.86 -5.08 -54.54
N GLU A 647 -19.61 -5.99 -55.15
CA GLU A 647 -19.56 -7.45 -55.17
C GLU A 647 -18.39 -8.14 -55.93
N ARG A 648 -18.19 -9.42 -55.56
CA ARG A 648 -17.93 -10.64 -56.37
C ARG A 648 -16.98 -10.57 -57.60
N LYS A 649 -15.95 -11.44 -57.57
CA LYS A 649 -15.57 -12.50 -58.56
C LYS A 649 -14.06 -12.80 -58.41
N LYS A 650 -13.68 -14.03 -58.03
CA LYS A 650 -13.39 -15.24 -58.82
C LYS A 650 -11.93 -15.36 -59.30
N ASP A 651 -11.38 -16.53 -58.97
CA ASP A 651 -10.47 -17.38 -59.76
C ASP A 651 -8.94 -17.18 -59.71
N ASN A 652 -8.30 -18.27 -59.20
CA ASN A 652 -7.18 -19.04 -59.77
C ASN A 652 -5.73 -18.54 -59.60
N LYS A 653 -4.88 -19.31 -58.88
CA LYS A 653 -3.87 -20.30 -59.36
C LYS A 653 -2.65 -19.60 -59.99
N GLU A 654 -1.38 -19.92 -59.75
CA GLU A 654 -0.64 -21.19 -59.54
C GLU A 654 0.80 -20.77 -59.12
N ASP A 655 1.48 -21.62 -58.32
CA ASP A 655 2.87 -22.16 -58.47
C ASP A 655 4.02 -21.23 -58.96
N GLU A 656 5.30 -21.34 -58.60
CA GLU A 656 6.14 -22.27 -57.84
C GLU A 656 7.56 -21.65 -57.73
N ASN A 657 8.32 -22.05 -56.70
CA ASN A 657 9.76 -22.31 -56.70
C ASN A 657 10.87 -21.21 -56.77
N THR A 658 11.87 -21.48 -55.90
CA THR A 658 13.33 -21.22 -55.96
C THR A 658 13.98 -19.94 -55.37
N ILE A 659 14.66 -20.17 -54.24
CA ILE A 659 15.77 -19.43 -53.56
C ILE A 659 17.04 -19.57 -54.47
N PRO A 660 18.05 -18.65 -54.57
CA PRO A 660 18.84 -18.14 -53.44
C PRO A 660 19.64 -16.79 -53.54
N ASN A 661 20.09 -16.35 -52.35
CA ASN A 661 21.37 -15.72 -51.98
C ASN A 661 21.95 -14.42 -52.61
N GLN A 662 22.40 -13.57 -51.67
CA GLN A 662 23.58 -12.69 -51.66
C GLN A 662 23.63 -11.44 -52.54
N GLY A 663 23.64 -10.30 -51.84
CA GLY A 663 24.76 -9.35 -51.93
C GLY A 663 24.63 -8.18 -52.91
N SER A 664 25.12 -7.04 -52.41
CA SER A 664 25.60 -5.84 -53.12
C SER A 664 24.67 -4.63 -53.25
N LYS A 665 25.15 -3.57 -52.59
CA LYS A 665 25.11 -2.13 -52.90
C LYS A 665 24.48 -1.74 -54.25
N LEU A 666 23.62 -0.72 -54.20
CA LEU A 666 23.56 0.29 -55.26
C LEU A 666 23.35 1.69 -54.64
N LEU A 667 24.38 2.51 -54.81
CA LEU A 667 24.36 3.97 -54.75
C LEU A 667 23.44 4.53 -55.84
N LEU A 668 22.84 5.71 -55.62
CA LEU A 668 22.75 6.74 -56.66
C LEU A 668 22.38 8.13 -56.09
N ASN A 669 23.26 9.08 -56.43
CA ASN A 669 23.17 10.55 -56.33
C ASN A 669 22.02 11.14 -57.15
N ILE A 670 21.52 12.33 -56.74
CA ILE A 670 21.13 13.50 -57.58
C ILE A 670 21.24 14.77 -56.68
N ASN A 671 22.23 15.66 -56.82
CA ASN A 671 22.32 16.92 -57.62
C ASN A 671 21.27 18.01 -57.26
N THR A 672 21.63 19.10 -56.56
CA THR A 672 22.19 20.43 -56.96
C THR A 672 21.13 21.53 -57.16
N GLU A 673 21.40 22.66 -56.48
CA GLU A 673 21.01 24.05 -56.74
C GLU A 673 19.53 24.48 -56.63
N ASP A 674 19.28 25.43 -55.73
CA ASP A 674 18.70 26.72 -56.12
C ASP A 674 19.04 27.83 -55.10
N ASN A 675 19.61 28.91 -55.61
CA ASN A 675 19.89 30.19 -54.94
C ASN A 675 18.59 30.99 -54.74
N PHE A 676 18.55 31.96 -53.80
CA PHE A 676 18.27 33.39 -54.07
C PHE A 676 18.14 34.24 -52.77
N HIS A 677 18.94 35.33 -52.77
CA HIS A 677 18.91 36.63 -52.06
C HIS A 677 18.40 36.79 -50.61
N ASN A 678 19.19 37.28 -49.64
CA ASN A 678 19.81 38.63 -49.45
C ASN A 678 18.80 39.68 -48.90
N GLU A 679 18.98 40.14 -47.64
CA GLU A 679 19.14 41.57 -47.28
C GLU A 679 19.11 41.89 -45.76
N ASN A 680 20.24 42.45 -45.32
CA ASN A 680 20.50 43.48 -44.30
C ASN A 680 19.39 44.01 -43.36
N LYS A 681 19.74 44.09 -42.05
CA LYS A 681 19.95 45.39 -41.36
C LYS A 681 20.77 45.26 -40.06
N LYS A 682 21.97 45.85 -40.06
CA LYS A 682 22.81 46.20 -38.89
C LYS A 682 22.19 47.39 -38.14
N TRP A 683 22.47 47.57 -36.84
CA TRP A 683 23.28 48.62 -36.16
C TRP A 683 22.85 48.55 -34.67
N ARG A 684 23.61 48.81 -33.59
CA ARG A 684 25.00 49.14 -33.26
C ARG A 684 25.17 48.89 -31.74
N ASN A 685 26.41 48.71 -31.30
CA ASN A 685 26.86 48.58 -29.90
C ASN A 685 26.31 49.64 -28.93
N ASN A 686 26.17 49.25 -27.66
CA ASN A 686 26.71 50.04 -26.55
C ASN A 686 27.18 49.14 -25.40
N ASN A 687 28.41 49.39 -24.98
CA ASN A 687 29.12 48.73 -23.89
C ASN A 687 28.56 49.18 -22.53
N TYR A 688 28.34 48.24 -21.62
CA TYR A 688 28.66 48.43 -20.20
C TYR A 688 29.22 47.13 -19.63
N SER A 689 30.48 47.22 -19.20
CA SER A 689 31.23 46.18 -18.50
C SER A 689 30.78 46.15 -17.05
N THR A 690 30.21 45.04 -16.59
CA THR A 690 30.25 44.63 -15.19
C THR A 690 30.53 43.14 -15.11
N THR A 691 31.60 42.85 -14.39
CA THR A 691 32.23 41.56 -14.14
C THR A 691 31.24 40.49 -13.69
N LYS A 692 30.96 39.52 -14.57
CA LYS A 692 30.44 38.20 -14.20
C LYS A 692 31.49 37.17 -14.57
N THR A 693 31.95 36.44 -13.56
CA THR A 693 32.71 35.20 -13.70
C THR A 693 31.96 34.26 -14.67
N PRO A 694 32.64 33.66 -15.66
CA PRO A 694 31.96 32.82 -16.62
C PRO A 694 31.65 31.47 -15.96
N ILE A 695 30.38 31.20 -15.69
CA ILE A 695 29.89 29.83 -15.54
C ILE A 695 29.99 29.23 -16.94
N SER A 696 31.03 28.42 -17.19
CA SER A 696 31.18 27.70 -18.45
C SER A 696 30.06 26.67 -18.57
N THR A 697 28.96 27.00 -19.24
CA THR A 697 28.06 25.99 -19.79
C THR A 697 28.83 25.31 -20.93
N ASN A 698 29.41 24.14 -20.64
CA ASN A 698 30.01 23.29 -21.65
C ASN A 698 28.93 22.90 -22.68
N ASN A 699 28.89 23.62 -23.80
CA ASN A 699 28.09 23.29 -25.00
C ASN A 699 28.62 22.04 -25.75
N ARG A 700 29.44 21.20 -25.10
CA ARG A 700 29.87 19.92 -25.65
C ARG A 700 28.68 18.96 -25.64
N ARG A 701 28.17 18.63 -26.82
CA ARG A 701 27.20 17.55 -26.97
C ARG A 701 27.93 16.22 -26.86
N PHE A 702 27.45 15.34 -26.00
CA PHE A 702 28.03 14.02 -25.79
C PHE A 702 27.29 12.97 -26.62
N LYS A 703 28.06 12.09 -27.27
CA LYS A 703 27.53 10.84 -27.83
C LYS A 703 27.53 9.79 -26.73
N LEU A 704 26.39 9.18 -26.45
CA LEU A 704 26.27 8.16 -25.41
C LEU A 704 26.74 6.81 -25.99
N GLU A 705 27.81 6.28 -25.43
CA GLU A 705 28.32 4.94 -25.75
C GLU A 705 27.80 3.94 -24.73
N TRP A 706 26.95 3.03 -25.18
CA TRP A 706 26.31 2.01 -24.35
C TRP A 706 27.30 0.93 -23.93
N TYR A 707 27.34 0.60 -22.63
CA TYR A 707 28.07 -0.58 -22.17
C TYR A 707 27.33 -1.85 -22.58
N ASP A 708 26.02 -1.89 -22.29
CA ASP A 708 25.15 -2.91 -22.84
C ASP A 708 24.45 -2.43 -24.12
N LYS A 709 24.89 -2.95 -25.26
CA LYS A 709 24.31 -2.62 -26.58
C LYS A 709 22.92 -3.24 -26.78
N SER A 710 22.60 -4.31 -26.06
CA SER A 710 21.36 -5.09 -26.19
C SER A 710 20.14 -4.39 -25.59
N LEU A 711 20.35 -3.33 -24.80
CA LEU A 711 19.28 -2.57 -24.16
C LEU A 711 18.24 -2.09 -25.18
N ASN A 712 16.97 -2.27 -24.84
CA ASN A 712 15.85 -1.83 -25.66
C ASN A 712 15.62 -0.31 -25.55
N TYR A 713 14.65 0.19 -26.33
CA TYR A 713 14.29 1.60 -26.36
C TYR A 713 13.97 2.18 -24.97
N TYR A 714 13.08 1.54 -24.20
CA TYR A 714 12.63 2.04 -22.89
C TYR A 714 13.74 2.01 -21.84
N GLN A 715 14.60 0.99 -21.87
CA GLN A 715 15.77 0.92 -20.98
C GLN A 715 16.77 2.05 -21.30
N LYS A 716 17.05 2.28 -22.59
CA LYS A 716 17.90 3.38 -23.05
C LYS A 716 17.29 4.75 -22.75
N GLU A 717 15.97 4.88 -22.84
CA GLU A 717 15.24 6.10 -22.48
C GLU A 717 15.35 6.39 -20.98
N ALA A 718 15.15 5.40 -20.11
CA ALA A 718 15.36 5.55 -18.67
C ALA A 718 16.78 6.05 -18.35
N VAL A 719 17.81 5.46 -18.98
CA VAL A 719 19.21 5.89 -18.80
C VAL A 719 19.39 7.36 -19.22
N ARG A 720 18.89 7.74 -20.40
CA ARG A 720 19.00 9.13 -20.88
C ARG A 720 18.29 10.11 -19.95
N ASN A 721 17.06 9.80 -19.53
CA ASN A 721 16.28 10.69 -18.67
C ASN A 721 16.92 10.86 -17.29
N VAL A 722 17.51 9.80 -16.72
CA VAL A 722 18.29 9.89 -15.48
C VAL A 722 19.52 10.78 -15.68
N LEU A 723 20.31 10.57 -16.73
CA LEU A 723 21.51 11.36 -17.00
C LEU A 723 21.19 12.83 -17.29
N VAL A 724 20.09 13.11 -17.99
CA VAL A 724 19.62 14.47 -18.26
C VAL A 724 19.14 15.14 -16.97
N GLY A 725 18.33 14.43 -16.16
CA GLY A 725 17.93 14.86 -14.82
C GLY A 725 17.18 16.19 -14.77
N THR A 726 16.27 16.44 -15.73
CA THR A 726 15.51 17.71 -15.83
C THR A 726 14.44 17.88 -14.75
N ALA A 727 13.95 16.81 -14.11
CA ALA A 727 12.98 16.93 -13.02
C ALA A 727 13.60 16.92 -11.61
N ARG A 728 14.93 16.93 -11.49
CA ARG A 728 15.60 16.89 -10.17
C ARG A 728 15.12 18.04 -9.27
N PRO A 729 14.98 17.83 -7.95
CA PRO A 729 15.39 16.65 -7.20
C PRO A 729 14.26 15.60 -7.04
N LEU A 730 13.16 15.72 -7.80
CA LEU A 730 12.08 14.74 -7.76
C LEU A 730 12.63 13.34 -8.06
N PRO A 731 12.25 12.30 -7.29
CA PRO A 731 12.70 10.94 -7.56
C PRO A 731 12.35 10.48 -8.97
N TYR A 732 13.33 9.99 -9.71
CA TYR A 732 13.08 9.35 -11.00
C TYR A 732 12.66 7.89 -10.78
N VAL A 733 11.53 7.47 -11.34
CA VAL A 733 10.96 6.14 -11.14
C VAL A 733 11.19 5.27 -12.37
N ILE A 734 11.78 4.10 -12.15
CA ILE A 734 11.84 3.02 -13.15
C ILE A 734 10.81 1.99 -12.74
N PHE A 735 9.63 2.08 -13.35
CA PHE A 735 8.58 1.10 -13.15
C PHE A 735 8.88 -0.12 -14.02
N GLY A 736 9.42 -1.18 -13.42
CA GLY A 736 9.74 -2.39 -14.15
C GLY A 736 8.96 -3.60 -13.65
N PRO A 737 7.95 -4.05 -14.40
CA PRO A 737 7.29 -5.32 -14.20
C PRO A 737 8.26 -6.52 -14.19
N PRO A 738 7.83 -7.72 -13.75
CA PRO A 738 8.74 -8.87 -13.63
C PRO A 738 9.33 -9.25 -14.99
N GLY A 739 10.61 -9.63 -15.00
CA GLY A 739 11.33 -10.03 -16.22
C GLY A 739 11.69 -8.89 -17.19
N THR A 740 11.47 -7.62 -16.85
CA THR A 740 11.71 -6.50 -17.79
C THR A 740 13.14 -5.92 -17.80
N GLY A 741 14.06 -6.53 -17.06
CA GLY A 741 15.47 -6.09 -17.01
C GLY A 741 15.70 -4.83 -16.16
N LYS A 742 14.92 -4.62 -15.08
CA LYS A 742 15.13 -3.54 -14.10
C LYS A 742 16.58 -3.41 -13.64
N THR A 743 17.13 -4.50 -13.11
CA THR A 743 18.49 -4.53 -12.57
C THR A 743 19.51 -4.23 -13.66
N VAL A 744 19.37 -4.80 -14.85
CA VAL A 744 20.26 -4.50 -16.00
C VAL A 744 20.22 -3.01 -16.35
N THR A 745 19.04 -2.40 -16.33
CA THR A 745 18.86 -0.96 -16.58
C THR A 745 19.54 -0.11 -15.51
N LEU A 746 19.42 -0.48 -14.24
CA LEU A 746 20.10 0.19 -13.12
C LEU A 746 21.62 0.09 -13.23
N ILE A 747 22.14 -1.07 -13.64
CA ILE A 747 23.58 -1.26 -13.84
C ILE A 747 24.09 -0.30 -14.92
N GLU A 748 23.42 -0.24 -16.07
CA GLU A 748 23.78 0.73 -17.11
C GLU A 748 23.72 2.17 -16.58
N ILE A 749 22.67 2.54 -15.84
CA ILE A 749 22.55 3.87 -15.22
C ILE A 749 23.77 4.18 -14.34
N ILE A 750 24.14 3.26 -13.45
CA ILE A 750 25.28 3.42 -12.54
C ILE A 750 26.57 3.62 -13.34
N LEU A 751 26.83 2.76 -14.32
CA LEU A 751 28.05 2.83 -15.13
C LEU A 751 28.12 4.12 -15.96
N GLN A 752 26.99 4.59 -16.51
CA GLN A 752 26.93 5.83 -17.26
C GLN A 752 27.11 7.07 -16.37
N ILE A 753 26.50 7.09 -15.17
CA ILE A 753 26.71 8.16 -14.19
C ILE A 753 28.20 8.23 -13.81
N LEU A 754 28.83 7.08 -13.53
CA LEU A 754 30.24 7.02 -13.15
C LEU A 754 31.18 7.53 -14.26
N ARG A 755 30.83 7.24 -15.52
CA ARG A 755 31.58 7.67 -16.72
C ARG A 755 31.39 9.15 -17.02
N MET A 756 30.15 9.62 -17.02
CA MET A 756 29.79 10.94 -17.53
C MET A 756 29.81 12.04 -16.47
N ILE A 757 29.74 11.66 -15.19
CA ILE A 757 29.77 12.58 -14.05
C ILE A 757 30.94 12.16 -13.14
N PRO A 758 32.18 12.62 -13.40
CA PRO A 758 33.39 12.10 -12.73
C PRO A 758 33.40 12.26 -11.20
N HIS A 759 32.74 13.31 -10.68
CA HIS A 759 32.64 13.57 -9.24
C HIS A 759 31.41 12.91 -8.57
N SER A 760 30.68 12.07 -9.31
CA SER A 760 29.54 11.36 -8.76
C SER A 760 29.97 10.38 -7.67
N ARG A 761 29.20 10.42 -6.58
CA ARG A 761 29.17 9.41 -5.51
C ARG A 761 27.75 8.85 -5.39
N LEU A 762 27.64 7.54 -5.43
CA LEU A 762 26.37 6.82 -5.54
C LEU A 762 26.13 6.02 -4.26
N LEU A 763 24.97 6.21 -3.65
CA LEU A 763 24.44 5.36 -2.60
C LEU A 763 23.38 4.46 -3.21
N VAL A 764 23.66 3.16 -3.30
CA VAL A 764 22.78 2.16 -3.91
C VAL A 764 22.18 1.31 -2.78
N ALA A 765 20.87 1.38 -2.64
CA ALA A 765 20.12 0.71 -1.59
C ALA A 765 19.19 -0.36 -2.16
N ALA A 766 18.93 -1.40 -1.37
CA ALA A 766 17.85 -2.35 -1.61
C ALA A 766 17.23 -2.78 -0.27
N PRO A 767 15.98 -3.27 -0.22
CA PRO A 767 15.38 -3.75 1.04
C PRO A 767 16.01 -5.05 1.55
N SER A 768 16.52 -5.92 0.66
CA SER A 768 17.05 -7.24 0.99
C SER A 768 18.53 -7.39 0.64
N ASN A 769 19.24 -8.28 1.36
CA ASN A 769 20.64 -8.58 1.05
C ASN A 769 20.78 -9.22 -0.33
N SER A 770 19.86 -10.11 -0.73
CA SER A 770 19.92 -10.77 -2.04
C SER A 770 19.82 -9.78 -3.21
N ALA A 771 18.96 -8.76 -3.10
CA ALA A 771 18.86 -7.71 -4.12
C ALA A 771 20.13 -6.83 -4.16
N ALA A 772 20.66 -6.44 -3.00
CA ALA A 772 21.90 -5.68 -2.91
C ALA A 772 23.11 -6.47 -3.45
N ASP A 773 23.16 -7.78 -3.18
CA ASP A 773 24.22 -8.68 -3.66
C ASP A 773 24.13 -8.88 -5.18
N LEU A 774 22.92 -9.01 -5.74
CA LEU A 774 22.72 -9.09 -7.18
C LEU A 774 23.25 -7.83 -7.89
N LEU A 775 22.93 -6.64 -7.39
CA LEU A 775 23.44 -5.37 -7.92
C LEU A 775 24.97 -5.31 -7.83
N ALA A 776 25.53 -5.58 -6.65
CA ALA A 776 26.98 -5.55 -6.46
C ALA A 776 27.69 -6.56 -7.37
N THR A 777 27.13 -7.75 -7.54
CA THR A 777 27.70 -8.80 -8.41
C THR A 777 27.70 -8.35 -9.86
N ARG A 778 26.56 -7.85 -10.37
CA ARG A 778 26.46 -7.36 -11.75
C ARG A 778 27.34 -6.14 -12.02
N LEU A 779 27.55 -5.28 -11.02
CA LEU A 779 28.50 -4.16 -11.11
C LEU A 779 29.95 -4.65 -11.22
N VAL A 780 30.34 -5.65 -10.42
CA VAL A 780 31.67 -6.29 -10.52
C VAL A 780 31.83 -6.99 -11.87
N ASP A 781 30.80 -7.71 -12.33
CA ASP A 781 30.78 -8.44 -13.60
C ASP A 781 30.93 -7.55 -14.83
N SER A 782 30.57 -6.26 -14.72
CA SER A 782 30.75 -5.30 -15.81
C SER A 782 32.21 -5.12 -16.22
N GLY A 783 33.16 -5.37 -15.30
CA GLY A 783 34.60 -5.15 -15.52
C GLY A 783 35.00 -3.68 -15.69
N VAL A 784 34.07 -2.73 -15.52
CA VAL A 784 34.30 -1.29 -15.71
C VAL A 784 34.86 -0.62 -14.45
N LEU A 785 34.47 -1.11 -13.27
CA LEU A 785 34.85 -0.52 -11.99
C LEU A 785 36.30 -0.81 -11.64
N LYS A 786 37.02 0.20 -11.16
CA LYS A 786 38.40 0.07 -10.68
C LYS A 786 38.41 -0.51 -9.26
N PRO A 787 39.49 -1.17 -8.83
CA PRO A 787 39.67 -1.55 -7.42
C PRO A 787 39.51 -0.32 -6.51
N GLY A 788 38.63 -0.43 -5.51
CA GLY A 788 38.29 0.67 -4.59
C GLY A 788 37.16 1.60 -5.06
N ASP A 789 36.59 1.43 -6.25
CA ASP A 789 35.41 2.21 -6.67
C ASP A 789 34.14 1.77 -5.92
N LEU A 790 34.02 0.48 -5.59
CA LEU A 790 32.84 -0.15 -5.01
C LEU A 790 33.10 -0.66 -3.60
N VAL A 791 32.16 -0.42 -2.69
CA VAL A 791 32.06 -1.11 -1.39
C VAL A 791 30.64 -1.63 -1.15
N ARG A 792 30.54 -2.90 -0.75
CA ARG A 792 29.30 -3.57 -0.33
C ARG A 792 29.22 -3.59 1.19
N LEU A 793 28.40 -2.71 1.77
CA LEU A 793 28.20 -2.60 3.21
C LEU A 793 27.24 -3.66 3.72
N VAL A 794 27.74 -4.62 4.50
CA VAL A 794 26.97 -5.74 5.05
C VAL A 794 26.80 -5.64 6.57
N ALA A 795 25.71 -6.23 7.08
CA ALA A 795 25.55 -6.40 8.52
C ALA A 795 26.54 -7.46 9.03
N PHE A 796 27.06 -7.28 10.24
CA PHE A 796 27.99 -8.24 10.86
C PHE A 796 27.40 -9.67 10.92
N LYS A 797 26.10 -9.79 11.23
CA LYS A 797 25.38 -11.07 11.19
C LYS A 797 25.52 -11.79 9.84
N TYR A 798 25.43 -11.05 8.74
CA TYR A 798 25.48 -11.63 7.39
C TYR A 798 26.89 -12.21 7.09
N VAL A 799 27.92 -11.61 7.68
CA VAL A 799 29.30 -12.11 7.60
C VAL A 799 29.48 -13.38 8.44
N LEU A 800 28.97 -13.39 9.68
CA LEU A 800 29.05 -14.55 10.56
C LEU A 800 28.38 -15.80 9.99
N GLU A 801 27.28 -15.63 9.26
CA GLU A 801 26.54 -16.72 8.62
C GLU A 801 27.22 -17.23 7.33
N ASN A 802 28.37 -16.66 6.91
CA ASN A 802 29.02 -16.92 5.63
C ASN A 802 28.07 -16.75 4.43
N SER A 803 27.12 -15.82 4.55
CA SER A 803 26.06 -15.61 3.56
C SER A 803 26.47 -14.66 2.43
N VAL A 804 27.64 -14.02 2.55
CA VAL A 804 28.19 -13.16 1.49
C VAL A 804 28.65 -14.03 0.32
N PRO A 805 28.20 -13.75 -0.92
CA PRO A 805 28.66 -14.49 -2.10
C PRO A 805 30.19 -14.44 -2.23
N PRO A 806 30.88 -15.55 -2.57
CA PRO A 806 32.34 -15.60 -2.65
C PRO A 806 32.95 -14.51 -3.52
N LYS A 807 32.29 -14.17 -4.64
CA LYS A 807 32.72 -13.11 -5.57
C LYS A 807 32.67 -11.70 -4.97
N LEU A 808 31.80 -11.47 -3.98
CA LEU A 808 31.61 -10.18 -3.32
C LEU A 808 32.47 -10.01 -2.08
N VAL A 809 33.09 -11.09 -1.57
CA VAL A 809 33.93 -11.03 -0.38
C VAL A 809 35.00 -9.92 -0.45
N PRO A 810 35.77 -9.75 -1.56
CA PRO A 810 36.79 -8.69 -1.66
C PRO A 810 36.22 -7.26 -1.66
N TYR A 811 34.93 -7.12 -1.95
CA TYR A 811 34.23 -5.83 -2.03
C TYR A 811 33.39 -5.57 -0.78
N SER A 812 33.31 -6.53 0.15
CA SER A 812 32.40 -6.47 1.30
C SER A 812 33.08 -5.91 2.54
N ALA A 813 32.36 -5.03 3.23
CA ALA A 813 32.84 -4.41 4.46
C ALA A 813 31.73 -4.29 5.50
N THR A 814 32.11 -4.36 6.76
CA THR A 814 31.26 -3.91 7.89
C THR A 814 31.77 -2.56 8.38
N ILE A 815 30.89 -1.71 8.88
CA ILE A 815 31.27 -0.41 9.44
C ILE A 815 31.42 -0.50 10.95
N ASP A 816 32.49 0.08 11.50
CA ASP A 816 32.63 0.34 12.94
C ASP A 816 32.32 1.81 13.25
N TYR A 817 31.93 2.09 14.48
CA TYR A 817 31.51 3.42 14.92
C TYR A 817 32.67 4.29 15.44
N SER A 818 33.92 3.79 15.45
CA SER A 818 35.08 4.48 16.02
C SER A 818 35.58 5.68 15.21
N LYS A 819 36.04 6.73 15.91
CA LYS A 819 36.68 7.92 15.32
C LYS A 819 38.07 7.61 14.75
N GLU A 820 38.47 8.37 13.74
CA GLU A 820 39.82 8.37 13.17
C GLU A 820 40.89 8.64 14.26
N GLY A 821 41.93 7.79 14.33
CA GLY A 821 43.07 7.97 15.24
C GLY A 821 42.95 7.38 16.66
N SER A 822 41.91 6.60 17.00
CA SER A 822 41.89 5.85 18.25
C SER A 822 42.93 4.71 18.23
N ARG A 823 43.70 4.56 19.32
CA ARG A 823 44.97 3.80 19.41
C ARG A 823 44.90 2.28 19.15
N GLU A 824 43.74 1.71 18.84
CA GLU A 824 43.60 0.33 18.35
C GLU A 824 42.49 0.30 17.28
N CYS A 825 42.82 0.63 16.04
CA CYS A 825 42.02 0.24 14.87
C CYS A 825 42.85 -0.78 14.09
N SER A 826 42.89 -2.04 14.55
CA SER A 826 43.30 -3.11 13.66
C SER A 826 42.15 -3.32 12.67
N ILE A 827 42.35 -2.97 11.40
CA ILE A 827 41.47 -3.43 10.34
C ILE A 827 41.58 -4.96 10.37
N ASN A 828 40.59 -5.62 10.97
CA ASN A 828 40.59 -7.06 11.07
C ASN A 828 40.05 -7.60 9.74
N MET A 829 40.94 -8.13 8.91
CA MET A 829 40.52 -8.94 7.78
C MET A 829 40.30 -10.36 8.29
N ARG A 830 39.14 -10.92 7.98
CA ARG A 830 38.89 -12.34 8.20
C ARG A 830 39.68 -13.16 7.17
N ASP A 831 39.94 -14.43 7.46
CA ASP A 831 40.68 -15.34 6.57
C ASP A 831 40.07 -15.46 5.17
N ASP A 832 38.77 -15.17 5.02
CA ASP A 832 38.06 -15.13 3.75
C ASP A 832 38.29 -13.85 2.94
N GLY A 833 38.83 -12.78 3.53
CA GLY A 833 39.14 -11.50 2.90
C GLY A 833 38.14 -10.36 3.18
N ILE A 834 37.08 -10.61 3.97
CA ILE A 834 36.11 -9.56 4.34
C ILE A 834 36.76 -8.57 5.32
N VAL A 835 36.61 -7.27 5.02
CA VAL A 835 37.14 -6.20 5.88
C VAL A 835 36.16 -5.90 7.01
N LEU A 836 36.59 -6.10 8.26
CA LEU A 836 35.77 -5.83 9.43
C LEU A 836 36.08 -4.47 10.04
N GLY A 837 35.02 -3.79 10.46
CA GLY A 837 35.10 -2.59 11.27
C GLY A 837 35.71 -1.38 10.57
N CYS A 838 35.36 -1.14 9.31
CA CYS A 838 35.82 0.02 8.56
C CYS A 838 35.35 1.33 9.21
N ASN A 839 36.24 2.34 9.25
CA ASN A 839 35.86 3.69 9.64
C ASN A 839 35.18 4.46 8.49
N SER A 840 34.56 5.60 8.82
CA SER A 840 33.88 6.44 7.83
C SER A 840 34.79 6.96 6.72
N ALA A 841 36.08 7.20 7.01
CA ALA A 841 37.06 7.66 6.01
C ALA A 841 37.33 6.61 4.92
N VAL A 842 37.38 5.33 5.28
CA VAL A 842 37.53 4.23 4.32
C VAL A 842 36.29 4.11 3.45
N ILE A 843 35.09 4.14 4.07
CA ILE A 843 33.83 4.05 3.31
C ILE A 843 33.67 5.23 2.36
N GLY A 844 33.94 6.46 2.81
CA GLY A 844 33.79 7.69 2.03
C GLY A 844 34.74 7.86 0.84
N ARG A 845 35.77 6.99 0.71
CA ARG A 845 36.67 6.96 -0.46
C ARG A 845 36.04 6.28 -1.68
N HIS A 846 35.11 5.36 -1.46
CA HIS A 846 34.48 4.61 -2.54
C HIS A 846 33.48 5.51 -3.29
N ARG A 847 33.39 5.32 -4.61
CA ARG A 847 32.45 6.07 -5.45
C ARG A 847 31.06 5.46 -5.43
N VAL A 848 30.96 4.15 -5.23
CA VAL A 848 29.70 3.40 -5.16
C VAL A 848 29.64 2.66 -3.83
N THR A 849 28.63 2.96 -3.04
CA THR A 849 28.34 2.25 -1.79
C THR A 849 27.02 1.49 -1.96
N VAL A 850 27.08 0.16 -1.92
CA VAL A 850 25.92 -0.72 -2.04
C VAL A 850 25.57 -1.30 -0.67
N GLY A 851 24.31 -1.23 -0.25
CA GLY A 851 23.87 -1.80 1.02
C GLY A 851 22.37 -2.04 1.08
N THR A 852 21.90 -2.69 2.14
CA THR A 852 20.46 -2.70 2.43
C THR A 852 20.03 -1.38 3.08
N CYS A 853 18.77 -0.94 2.91
CA CYS A 853 18.28 0.28 3.55
C CYS A 853 18.63 0.33 5.05
N SER A 854 18.37 -0.75 5.78
CA SER A 854 18.71 -0.84 7.21
C SER A 854 20.21 -0.78 7.49
N THR A 855 21.06 -1.48 6.71
CA THR A 855 22.52 -1.43 6.91
C THR A 855 23.10 -0.04 6.63
N LEU A 856 22.62 0.65 5.59
CA LEU A 856 23.02 2.01 5.26
C LEU A 856 22.66 3.02 6.36
N GLY A 857 21.65 2.73 7.19
CA GLY A 857 21.34 3.55 8.37
C GLY A 857 22.46 3.59 9.43
N SER A 858 23.46 2.71 9.35
CA SER A 858 24.70 2.83 10.16
C SER A 858 25.53 4.07 9.80
N LEU A 859 25.36 4.63 8.59
CA LEU A 859 26.03 5.84 8.16
C LEU A 859 25.58 7.08 8.95
N PHE A 860 24.37 7.08 9.53
CA PHE A 860 23.92 8.14 10.44
C PHE A 860 24.86 8.29 11.63
N SER A 861 25.27 7.17 12.22
CA SER A 861 26.18 7.19 13.37
C SER A 861 27.63 7.49 13.00
N SER A 862 27.98 7.29 11.73
CA SER A 862 29.32 7.50 11.18
C SER A 862 29.60 8.95 10.77
N GLY A 863 28.58 9.83 10.88
CA GLY A 863 28.74 11.28 10.70
C GLY A 863 28.80 11.76 9.25
N PHE A 864 28.31 10.97 8.29
CA PHE A 864 28.22 11.42 6.89
C PHE A 864 27.22 12.57 6.75
N SER A 865 27.64 13.65 6.09
CA SER A 865 26.78 14.81 5.82
C SER A 865 25.83 14.56 4.66
N LYS A 866 24.69 15.27 4.65
CA LYS A 866 23.86 15.37 3.44
C LYS A 866 24.68 15.90 2.26
N GLY A 867 24.39 15.42 1.05
CA GLY A 867 25.11 15.79 -0.17
C GLY A 867 26.46 15.09 -0.37
N HIS A 868 26.94 14.28 0.57
CA HIS A 868 28.11 13.41 0.32
C HIS A 868 27.84 12.47 -0.86
N PHE A 869 26.63 11.90 -0.90
CA PHE A 869 26.15 11.09 -2.01
C PHE A 869 25.36 11.98 -2.97
N THR A 870 25.87 12.11 -4.19
CA THR A 870 25.24 12.90 -5.27
C THR A 870 24.02 12.21 -5.86
N HIS A 871 24.02 10.87 -5.89
CA HIS A 871 22.95 10.07 -6.45
C HIS A 871 22.55 9.00 -5.44
N ILE A 872 21.25 8.81 -5.27
CA ILE A 872 20.69 7.78 -4.41
C ILE A 872 19.81 6.90 -5.27
N ILE A 873 20.15 5.63 -5.34
CA ILE A 873 19.47 4.64 -6.17
C ILE A 873 18.88 3.60 -5.23
N VAL A 874 17.59 3.32 -5.34
CA VAL A 874 16.93 2.28 -4.56
C VAL A 874 16.31 1.27 -5.51
N ASP A 875 16.81 0.02 -5.49
CA ASP A 875 16.19 -1.09 -6.21
C ASP A 875 15.16 -1.80 -5.34
N GLU A 876 14.21 -2.47 -5.98
CA GLU A 876 13.06 -3.12 -5.33
C GLU A 876 12.31 -2.19 -4.35
N ALA A 877 12.22 -0.90 -4.69
CA ALA A 877 11.64 0.14 -3.85
C ALA A 877 10.17 -0.13 -3.47
N GLY A 878 9.44 -0.93 -4.25
CA GLY A 878 8.07 -1.35 -3.91
C GLY A 878 7.98 -2.24 -2.67
N GLN A 879 9.05 -2.97 -2.33
CA GLN A 879 9.09 -3.89 -1.17
C GLN A 879 9.44 -3.17 0.15
N ALA A 880 10.01 -1.97 0.08
CA ALA A 880 10.49 -1.24 1.24
C ALA A 880 9.37 -0.34 1.79
N SER A 881 9.20 -0.31 3.13
CA SER A 881 8.27 0.66 3.73
C SER A 881 8.75 2.08 3.44
N GLU A 882 7.86 3.06 3.50
CA GLU A 882 8.26 4.44 3.30
C GLU A 882 9.42 4.86 4.25
N PRO A 883 9.36 4.58 5.57
CA PRO A 883 10.49 4.83 6.46
C PRO A 883 11.81 4.12 6.08
N ASP A 884 11.76 2.93 5.45
CA ASP A 884 12.96 2.24 4.98
C ASP A 884 13.66 3.02 3.87
N ILE A 885 12.90 3.50 2.87
CA ILE A 885 13.45 4.30 1.77
C ILE A 885 13.96 5.66 2.26
N MET A 886 13.35 6.19 3.33
CA MET A 886 13.83 7.44 3.93
C MET A 886 15.25 7.30 4.51
N ILE A 887 15.72 6.09 4.85
CA ILE A 887 17.09 5.90 5.34
C ILE A 887 18.13 6.37 4.32
N PRO A 888 18.21 5.80 3.10
CA PRO A 888 19.13 6.31 2.10
C PRO A 888 18.77 7.74 1.68
N LEU A 889 17.48 8.07 1.46
CA LEU A 889 17.09 9.42 1.00
C LEU A 889 17.45 10.54 1.98
N ALA A 890 17.59 10.28 3.28
CA ALA A 890 18.02 11.28 4.25
C ALA A 890 19.41 11.89 3.95
N PHE A 891 20.24 11.22 3.13
CA PHE A 891 21.54 11.74 2.69
C PHE A 891 21.47 12.62 1.44
N LEU A 892 20.30 12.73 0.80
CA LEU A 892 20.13 13.51 -0.43
C LEU A 892 20.25 15.00 -0.16
N ASP A 893 20.95 15.71 -1.03
CA ASP A 893 20.87 17.16 -1.12
C ASP A 893 19.89 17.58 -2.22
N ILE A 894 18.90 18.41 -1.91
CA ILE A 894 17.82 18.79 -2.84
C ILE A 894 18.29 19.73 -3.97
N HIS A 895 19.42 20.41 -3.77
CA HIS A 895 19.92 21.38 -4.75
C HIS A 895 20.76 20.69 -5.82
N SER A 896 21.62 19.76 -5.41
CA SER A 896 22.61 19.10 -6.26
C SER A 896 22.34 17.62 -6.54
N GLY A 897 21.58 16.95 -5.69
CA GLY A 897 21.38 15.51 -5.73
C GLY A 897 20.28 15.01 -6.67
N GLN A 898 20.28 13.71 -6.90
CA GLN A 898 19.25 13.00 -7.66
C GLN A 898 18.87 11.68 -6.97
N ALA A 899 17.56 11.43 -6.83
CA ALA A 899 17.04 10.15 -6.38
C ALA A 899 16.51 9.34 -7.58
N ILE A 900 16.77 8.03 -7.58
CA ILE A 900 16.25 7.07 -8.55
C ILE A 900 15.65 5.90 -7.78
N LEU A 901 14.38 5.59 -8.05
CA LEU A 901 13.64 4.48 -7.43
C LEU A 901 13.27 3.49 -8.53
N ALA A 902 13.73 2.26 -8.43
CA ALA A 902 13.34 1.18 -9.32
C ALA A 902 12.52 0.15 -8.54
N GLY A 903 11.44 -0.34 -9.15
CA GLY A 903 10.61 -1.34 -8.53
C GLY A 903 9.31 -1.58 -9.28
N ASP A 904 8.44 -2.35 -8.64
CA ASP A 904 7.12 -2.70 -9.15
C ASP A 904 6.11 -2.59 -8.01
N HIS A 905 5.21 -1.60 -8.10
CA HIS A 905 4.17 -1.37 -7.10
C HIS A 905 3.04 -2.42 -7.15
N MET A 906 2.99 -3.24 -8.21
CA MET A 906 2.06 -4.37 -8.38
C MET A 906 2.61 -5.70 -7.86
N GLN A 907 3.84 -5.75 -7.35
CA GLN A 907 4.45 -6.89 -6.65
C GLN A 907 4.43 -6.68 -5.13
N LEU A 908 5.01 -7.61 -4.35
CA LEU A 908 4.96 -7.57 -2.89
C LEU A 908 5.41 -6.21 -2.33
N GLY A 909 4.56 -5.68 -1.44
CA GLY A 909 4.85 -4.51 -0.63
C GLY A 909 5.63 -4.85 0.65
N PRO A 910 5.78 -3.87 1.55
CA PRO A 910 6.42 -4.05 2.85
C PRO A 910 5.71 -5.08 3.71
N VAL A 911 6.48 -5.88 4.44
CA VAL A 911 5.95 -6.83 5.43
C VAL A 911 5.77 -6.10 6.76
N ILE A 912 4.52 -5.75 7.08
CA ILE A 912 4.12 -5.10 8.33
C ILE A 912 3.37 -6.11 9.18
N LEU A 913 3.72 -6.24 10.47
CA LEU A 913 3.11 -7.24 11.35
C LEU A 913 1.89 -6.69 12.09
N SER A 914 1.91 -5.41 12.43
CA SER A 914 0.79 -4.71 13.04
C SER A 914 -0.27 -4.38 12.01
N ASN A 915 -1.40 -5.10 12.06
CA ASN A 915 -2.56 -4.83 11.20
C ASN A 915 -3.03 -3.36 11.32
N ILE A 916 -2.94 -2.78 12.52
CA ILE A 916 -3.30 -1.37 12.76
C ILE A 916 -2.34 -0.43 12.02
N ALA A 917 -1.03 -0.68 12.11
CA ALA A 917 -0.06 0.15 11.40
C ALA A 917 -0.22 -0.01 9.87
N GLN A 918 -0.47 -1.24 9.41
CA GLN A 918 -0.70 -1.56 8.01
C GLN A 918 -1.93 -0.83 7.45
N SER A 919 -3.07 -0.88 8.15
CA SER A 919 -4.32 -0.25 7.71
C SER A 919 -4.28 1.28 7.66
N HIS A 920 -3.40 1.90 8.46
CA HIS A 920 -3.19 3.35 8.49
C HIS A 920 -2.05 3.83 7.57
N GLY A 921 -1.54 2.96 6.69
CA GLY A 921 -0.66 3.33 5.58
C GLY A 921 0.81 2.91 5.72
N LEU A 922 1.22 2.21 6.78
CA LEU A 922 2.61 1.70 6.86
C LEU A 922 2.88 0.58 5.82
N GLY A 923 1.82 -0.08 5.35
CA GLY A 923 1.89 -1.08 4.29
C GLY A 923 1.95 -0.51 2.86
N GLU A 924 1.79 0.79 2.67
CA GLU A 924 1.98 1.48 1.38
C GLU A 924 3.46 1.88 1.24
N SER A 925 4.13 1.43 0.18
CA SER A 925 5.51 1.84 -0.09
C SER A 925 5.57 3.29 -0.60
N TYR A 926 6.71 3.96 -0.42
CA TYR A 926 6.90 5.31 -0.98
C TYR A 926 6.77 5.32 -2.51
N LEU A 927 7.26 4.27 -3.19
CA LEU A 927 7.11 4.10 -4.64
C LEU A 927 5.64 4.06 -5.07
N GLU A 928 4.84 3.24 -4.39
CA GLU A 928 3.40 3.10 -4.65
C GLU A 928 2.66 4.41 -4.42
N ARG A 929 2.94 5.09 -3.29
CA ARG A 929 2.34 6.38 -2.98
C ARG A 929 2.68 7.45 -4.03
N LEU A 930 3.90 7.45 -4.56
CA LEU A 930 4.29 8.35 -5.64
C LEU A 930 3.51 8.02 -6.92
N ILE A 931 3.62 6.79 -7.43
CA ILE A 931 3.01 6.40 -8.72
C ILE A 931 1.49 6.64 -8.74
N ASN A 932 0.81 6.52 -7.60
CA ASN A 932 -0.63 6.72 -7.51
C ASN A 932 -1.07 8.19 -7.34
N ARG A 933 -0.16 9.15 -7.30
CA ARG A 933 -0.47 10.56 -7.05
C ARG A 933 0.16 11.50 -8.07
N PHE A 934 -0.50 12.63 -8.32
CA PHE A 934 0.09 13.69 -9.13
C PHE A 934 1.43 14.14 -8.54
N PRO A 935 2.47 14.45 -9.34
CA PRO A 935 2.53 14.47 -10.81
C PRO A 935 2.93 13.13 -11.47
N TYR A 936 3.08 12.06 -10.70
CA TYR A 936 3.53 10.73 -11.17
C TYR A 936 2.40 9.84 -11.66
N SER A 937 1.18 10.13 -11.23
CA SER A 937 -0.05 9.44 -11.64
C SER A 937 -0.16 9.34 -13.15
N ARG A 938 -0.62 8.18 -13.61
CA ARG A 938 -0.83 7.91 -15.02
C ARG A 938 -1.87 8.87 -15.60
N ASP A 939 -1.55 9.41 -16.77
CA ASP A 939 -2.30 10.38 -17.55
C ASP A 939 -2.09 10.06 -19.05
N ILE A 940 -2.94 9.17 -19.58
CA ILE A 940 -2.82 8.66 -20.95
C ILE A 940 -3.02 9.80 -21.97
N THR A 941 -3.86 10.78 -21.63
CA THR A 941 -4.13 11.93 -22.49
C THR A 941 -2.93 12.89 -22.58
N GLY A 942 -2.23 13.12 -21.46
CA GLY A 942 -1.06 13.98 -21.41
C GLY A 942 0.19 13.36 -22.03
N PHE A 943 0.32 12.03 -21.93
CA PHE A 943 1.56 11.30 -22.26
C PHE A 943 1.32 10.00 -23.05
N PRO A 944 0.68 10.06 -24.22
CA PRO A 944 0.32 8.87 -24.99
C PRO A 944 1.55 8.08 -25.47
N ASP A 945 2.69 8.74 -25.70
CA ASP A 945 3.89 8.11 -26.25
C ASP A 945 4.80 7.49 -25.15
N SER A 946 4.48 7.70 -23.87
CA SER A 946 5.24 7.19 -22.71
C SER A 946 4.33 6.43 -21.73
N ASN A 947 3.40 5.64 -22.27
CA ASN A 947 2.49 4.75 -21.53
C ASN A 947 1.58 5.49 -20.52
N GLY A 948 1.34 6.78 -20.75
CA GLY A 948 0.59 7.64 -19.86
C GLY A 948 1.42 8.21 -18.70
N TYR A 949 2.75 8.09 -18.69
CA TYR A 949 3.56 8.68 -17.63
C TYR A 949 4.39 9.85 -18.13
N ASP A 950 4.64 10.83 -17.24
CA ASP A 950 5.58 11.92 -17.53
C ASP A 950 7.00 11.33 -17.67
N PRO A 951 7.63 11.36 -18.87
CA PRO A 951 8.91 10.69 -19.11
C PRO A 951 10.06 11.30 -18.29
N ARG A 952 9.88 12.53 -17.78
CA ARG A 952 10.83 13.19 -16.88
C ARG A 952 10.81 12.59 -15.47
N LEU A 953 9.74 11.87 -15.11
CA LEU A 953 9.52 11.31 -13.78
C LEU A 953 9.50 9.78 -13.78
N VAL A 954 8.85 9.14 -14.76
CA VAL A 954 8.65 7.69 -14.76
C VAL A 954 8.96 7.12 -16.14
N THR A 955 9.73 6.04 -16.18
CA THR A 955 9.78 5.14 -17.35
C THR A 955 9.25 3.77 -16.99
N LYS A 956 8.24 3.30 -17.72
CA LYS A 956 7.74 1.92 -17.62
C LYS A 956 8.51 1.02 -18.58
N LEU A 957 9.10 -0.07 -18.08
CA LEU A 957 9.74 -1.07 -18.92
C LEU A 957 8.70 -2.07 -19.43
N ILE A 958 8.71 -2.36 -20.73
CA ILE A 958 7.63 -3.10 -21.41
C ILE A 958 8.03 -4.51 -21.83
N TYR A 959 9.25 -4.67 -22.34
CA TYR A 959 9.72 -5.93 -22.90
C TYR A 959 10.10 -6.89 -21.76
N ASN A 960 9.44 -8.05 -21.70
CA ASN A 960 9.71 -9.13 -20.77
C ASN A 960 10.66 -10.14 -21.43
N TYR A 961 11.74 -10.46 -20.73
CA TYR A 961 12.83 -11.35 -21.17
C TYR A 961 12.87 -12.66 -20.40
N ARG A 962 11.81 -12.99 -19.64
CA ARG A 962 11.79 -14.13 -18.72
C ARG A 962 10.91 -15.26 -19.22
N SER A 963 9.68 -14.92 -19.59
CA SER A 963 8.60 -15.91 -19.64
C SER A 963 8.07 -16.09 -21.05
N LEU A 964 7.67 -17.32 -21.38
CA LEU A 964 6.89 -17.60 -22.59
C LEU A 964 5.64 -16.68 -22.69
N PRO A 965 5.20 -16.32 -23.91
CA PRO A 965 4.08 -15.39 -24.08
C PRO A 965 2.78 -15.81 -23.37
N ASP A 966 2.45 -17.11 -23.40
CA ASP A 966 1.24 -17.65 -22.77
C ASP A 966 1.29 -17.56 -21.23
N LEU A 967 2.48 -17.66 -20.61
CA LEU A 967 2.67 -17.45 -19.17
C LEU A 967 2.41 -16.00 -18.76
N LEU A 968 2.86 -15.05 -19.59
CA LEU A 968 2.78 -13.62 -19.30
C LEU A 968 1.34 -13.09 -19.41
N LYS A 969 0.54 -13.68 -20.31
CA LYS A 969 -0.78 -13.18 -20.73
C LYS A 969 -1.72 -12.87 -19.56
N LEU A 970 -1.88 -13.81 -18.62
CA LEU A 970 -2.82 -13.62 -17.51
C LEU A 970 -2.39 -12.49 -16.55
N SER A 971 -1.13 -12.50 -16.11
CA SER A 971 -0.60 -11.45 -15.22
C SER A 971 -0.59 -10.08 -15.91
N ASN A 972 -0.27 -10.03 -17.21
CA ASN A 972 -0.28 -8.81 -18.00
C ASN A 972 -1.67 -8.16 -18.05
N ARG A 973 -2.70 -8.96 -18.28
CA ARG A 973 -4.11 -8.52 -18.28
C ARG A 973 -4.54 -8.01 -16.90
N LEU A 974 -4.26 -8.77 -15.85
CA LEU A 974 -4.74 -8.47 -14.50
C LEU A 974 -4.02 -7.27 -13.84
N PHE A 975 -2.72 -7.07 -14.13
CA PHE A 975 -1.89 -6.14 -13.36
C PHE A 975 -1.22 -5.04 -14.19
N TYR A 976 -1.12 -5.19 -15.51
CA TYR A 976 -0.28 -4.32 -16.33
C TYR A 976 -0.97 -3.77 -17.58
N ASN A 977 -2.30 -3.87 -17.68
CA ASN A 977 -3.16 -3.35 -18.75
C ASN A 977 -2.84 -3.91 -20.13
N ASP A 978 -2.42 -5.18 -20.21
CA ASP A 978 -2.03 -5.85 -21.47
C ASP A 978 -0.89 -5.16 -22.24
N GLU A 979 -0.07 -4.36 -21.55
CA GLU A 979 1.01 -3.60 -22.21
C GLU A 979 2.29 -4.40 -22.41
N LEU A 980 2.58 -5.38 -21.54
CA LEU A 980 3.84 -6.12 -21.56
C LEU A 980 3.97 -6.99 -22.80
N LYS A 981 5.21 -7.09 -23.31
CA LYS A 981 5.53 -7.86 -24.52
C LYS A 981 6.65 -8.84 -24.23
N SER A 982 6.37 -10.14 -24.36
CA SER A 982 7.43 -11.15 -24.26
C SER A 982 8.36 -11.06 -25.47
N THR A 983 9.66 -11.16 -25.23
CA THR A 983 10.70 -11.31 -26.26
C THR A 983 11.06 -12.77 -26.51
N ILE A 984 10.57 -13.69 -25.66
CA ILE A 984 10.78 -15.12 -25.81
C ILE A 984 9.84 -15.64 -26.88
N LEU A 985 10.38 -16.40 -27.82
CA LEU A 985 9.59 -17.01 -28.90
C LEU A 985 8.80 -18.21 -28.37
N SER A 986 7.54 -18.35 -28.77
CA SER A 986 6.70 -19.50 -28.39
C SER A 986 7.17 -20.83 -29.00
N LYS A 987 8.02 -20.78 -30.02
CA LYS A 987 8.65 -21.92 -30.69
C LYS A 987 10.16 -21.65 -30.74
N ASP A 988 10.96 -22.72 -30.69
CA ASP A 988 12.42 -22.71 -30.84
C ASP A 988 13.25 -22.03 -29.72
N SER A 989 12.63 -21.42 -28.70
CA SER A 989 13.36 -20.95 -27.49
C SER A 989 13.75 -22.11 -26.57
N GLU A 990 14.73 -21.91 -25.67
CA GLU A 990 15.13 -22.91 -24.68
C GLU A 990 13.96 -23.32 -23.78
N GLU A 991 13.10 -22.36 -23.40
CA GLU A 991 11.90 -22.58 -22.60
C GLU A 991 10.86 -23.40 -23.37
N ALA A 992 10.67 -23.12 -24.67
CA ALA A 992 9.76 -23.87 -25.52
C ALA A 992 10.27 -25.31 -25.76
N GLN A 993 11.59 -25.49 -25.90
CA GLN A 993 12.22 -26.82 -26.01
C GLN A 993 12.06 -27.62 -24.72
N LEU A 994 12.27 -26.98 -23.55
CA LEU A 994 12.02 -27.59 -22.25
C LEU A 994 10.56 -28.04 -22.12
N LEU A 995 9.61 -27.19 -22.52
CA LEU A 995 8.19 -27.51 -22.47
C LEU A 995 7.82 -28.69 -23.39
N ASN A 996 8.42 -28.77 -24.58
CA ASN A 996 8.25 -29.89 -25.49
C ASN A 996 8.83 -31.20 -24.94
N LYS A 997 10.00 -31.12 -24.27
CA LYS A 997 10.64 -32.28 -23.62
C LYS A 997 9.72 -32.93 -22.58
N ILE A 998 8.94 -32.12 -21.87
CA ILE A 998 8.05 -32.57 -20.79
C ILE A 998 6.58 -32.70 -21.23
N LYS A 999 6.28 -32.63 -22.53
CA LYS A 999 4.92 -32.66 -23.07
C LYS A 999 4.10 -33.87 -22.58
N GLU A 1000 4.73 -35.01 -22.35
CA GLU A 1000 4.06 -36.25 -21.93
C GLU A 1000 3.39 -36.19 -20.55
N ILE A 1001 3.78 -35.26 -19.67
CA ILE A 1001 3.20 -35.10 -18.33
C ILE A 1001 2.21 -33.94 -18.24
N LEU A 1002 1.96 -33.25 -19.36
CA LEU A 1002 1.08 -32.07 -19.44
C LEU A 1002 -0.29 -32.46 -20.02
N PRO A 1003 -1.35 -31.67 -19.74
CA PRO A 1003 -2.66 -31.85 -20.35
C PRO A 1003 -2.58 -31.78 -21.88
N GLU A 1004 -3.40 -32.58 -22.57
CA GLU A 1004 -3.59 -32.46 -24.02
C GLU A 1004 -4.29 -31.14 -24.35
N ARG A 1005 -3.77 -30.44 -25.37
CA ARG A 1005 -4.29 -29.17 -25.87
C ARG A 1005 -4.57 -29.31 -27.36
N GLN A 1006 -5.61 -28.65 -27.87
CA GLN A 1006 -5.92 -28.66 -29.31
C GLN A 1006 -4.82 -27.99 -30.16
N SER A 1007 -4.03 -27.10 -29.56
CA SER A 1007 -2.89 -26.45 -30.19
C SER A 1007 -1.66 -27.36 -30.24
N ASP A 1008 -0.85 -27.22 -31.29
CA ASP A 1008 0.44 -27.93 -31.42
C ASP A 1008 1.44 -27.60 -30.29
N VAL A 1009 1.26 -26.47 -29.60
CA VAL A 1009 2.13 -26.01 -28.51
C VAL A 1009 1.58 -26.52 -27.17
N PRO A 1010 2.40 -27.22 -26.36
CA PRO A 1010 1.96 -27.71 -25.05
C PRO A 1010 1.54 -26.57 -24.11
N PRO A 1011 0.65 -26.81 -23.12
CA PRO A 1011 0.26 -25.79 -22.17
C PRO A 1011 1.40 -25.47 -21.19
N CYS A 1012 1.76 -24.21 -21.07
CA CYS A 1012 2.78 -23.74 -20.12
C CYS A 1012 2.20 -23.25 -18.78
N PHE A 1013 0.90 -23.03 -18.68
CA PHE A 1013 0.23 -22.59 -17.46
C PHE A 1013 -0.85 -23.61 -17.13
N ILE A 1014 -0.70 -24.33 -16.03
CA ILE A 1014 -1.60 -25.43 -15.66
C ILE A 1014 -2.25 -25.16 -14.31
N PHE A 1015 -3.54 -25.48 -14.19
CA PHE A 1015 -4.21 -25.64 -12.90
C PHE A 1015 -4.60 -27.11 -12.71
N HIS A 1016 -4.06 -27.74 -11.68
CA HIS A 1016 -4.39 -29.09 -11.24
C HIS A 1016 -5.32 -29.02 -10.02
N GLY A 1017 -6.60 -29.31 -10.24
CA GLY A 1017 -7.60 -29.37 -9.20
C GLY A 1017 -7.43 -30.60 -8.30
N VAL A 1018 -7.21 -30.38 -7.01
CA VAL A 1018 -7.08 -31.45 -6.00
C VAL A 1018 -8.17 -31.29 -4.94
N LEU A 1019 -9.00 -32.32 -4.78
CA LEU A 1019 -9.93 -32.44 -3.65
C LEU A 1019 -9.17 -33.11 -2.49
N GLY A 1020 -8.76 -32.32 -1.52
CA GLY A 1020 -8.09 -32.80 -0.30
C GLY A 1020 -8.56 -32.02 0.91
N GLU A 1021 -8.10 -32.42 2.09
CA GLU A 1021 -8.37 -31.70 3.34
C GLU A 1021 -7.08 -31.07 3.88
N ASN A 1022 -7.20 -29.87 4.42
CA ASN A 1022 -6.09 -29.19 5.07
C ASN A 1022 -6.08 -29.43 6.58
N TYR A 1023 -4.92 -29.76 7.15
CA TYR A 1023 -4.76 -30.11 8.56
C TYR A 1023 -3.84 -29.13 9.31
N GLN A 1024 -3.97 -29.11 10.64
CA GLN A 1024 -3.05 -28.48 11.60
C GLN A 1024 -2.55 -29.55 12.58
N THR A 1025 -1.46 -29.27 13.30
CA THR A 1025 -0.92 -30.17 14.33
C THR A 1025 -0.75 -29.35 15.60
N ALA A 1026 -0.75 -30.02 16.75
CA ALA A 1026 -0.67 -29.35 18.05
C ALA A 1026 0.60 -28.50 18.22
N ASP A 1027 1.69 -28.86 17.53
CA ASP A 1027 3.00 -28.20 17.57
C ASP A 1027 3.13 -27.04 16.56
N SER A 1028 2.17 -26.80 15.67
CA SER A 1028 2.27 -25.72 14.69
C SER A 1028 0.90 -25.17 14.28
N PRO A 1029 0.66 -23.84 14.40
CA PRO A 1029 -0.55 -23.19 13.90
C PRO A 1029 -0.61 -23.11 12.37
N SER A 1030 0.46 -23.49 11.65
CA SER A 1030 0.50 -23.48 10.19
C SER A 1030 -0.24 -24.67 9.55
N TRP A 1031 -0.81 -24.45 8.37
CA TRP A 1031 -1.62 -25.43 7.62
C TRP A 1031 -0.76 -26.28 6.67
N PHE A 1032 -1.24 -27.49 6.37
CA PHE A 1032 -0.68 -28.35 5.33
C PHE A 1032 -1.78 -29.20 4.70
N ASN A 1033 -1.56 -29.63 3.46
CA ASN A 1033 -2.47 -30.49 2.69
C ASN A 1033 -1.67 -31.67 2.12
N PRO A 1034 -1.86 -32.88 2.68
CA PRO A 1034 -1.17 -34.09 2.24
C PRO A 1034 -1.45 -34.48 0.79
N ASN A 1035 -2.67 -34.26 0.30
CA ASN A 1035 -3.05 -34.59 -1.07
C ASN A 1035 -2.32 -33.70 -2.07
N GLU A 1036 -2.25 -32.39 -1.80
CA GLU A 1036 -1.44 -31.48 -2.62
C GLU A 1036 0.05 -31.83 -2.54
N ALA A 1037 0.57 -32.15 -1.34
CA ALA A 1037 1.98 -32.53 -1.18
C ALA A 1037 2.33 -33.80 -1.96
N SER A 1038 1.42 -34.78 -1.98
CA SER A 1038 1.56 -36.02 -2.77
C SER A 1038 1.53 -35.74 -4.27
N GLN A 1039 0.65 -34.82 -4.71
CA GLN A 1039 0.59 -34.42 -6.12
C GLN A 1039 1.86 -33.68 -6.57
N ILE A 1040 2.42 -32.84 -5.70
CA ILE A 1040 3.73 -32.19 -5.95
C ILE A 1040 4.82 -33.25 -6.07
N PHE A 1041 4.86 -34.23 -5.17
CA PHE A 1041 5.82 -35.32 -5.21
C PHE A 1041 5.74 -36.10 -6.53
N TYR A 1042 4.53 -36.41 -7.00
CA TYR A 1042 4.30 -37.02 -8.32
C TYR A 1042 4.92 -36.21 -9.45
N TYR A 1043 4.66 -34.90 -9.51
CA TYR A 1043 5.23 -34.04 -10.56
C TYR A 1043 6.75 -33.99 -10.51
N ILE A 1044 7.35 -33.96 -9.32
CA ILE A 1044 8.81 -33.97 -9.17
C ILE A 1044 9.39 -35.30 -9.68
N ASN A 1045 8.78 -36.43 -9.31
CA ASN A 1045 9.19 -37.75 -9.79
C ASN A 1045 9.21 -37.82 -11.33
N GLU A 1046 8.15 -37.35 -11.97
CA GLU A 1046 8.06 -37.34 -13.44
C GLU A 1046 9.06 -36.38 -14.08
N LEU A 1047 9.26 -35.19 -13.51
CA LEU A 1047 10.26 -34.24 -14.00
C LEU A 1047 11.69 -34.80 -13.88
N TYR A 1048 12.01 -35.48 -12.78
CA TYR A 1048 13.32 -36.13 -12.60
C TYR A 1048 13.49 -37.32 -13.54
N ARG A 1049 12.44 -38.12 -13.78
CA ARG A 1049 12.44 -39.20 -14.79
C ARG A 1049 12.74 -38.66 -16.19
N LEU A 1050 12.25 -37.46 -16.50
CA LEU A 1050 12.51 -36.74 -17.74
C LEU A 1050 13.87 -36.01 -17.76
N GLY A 1051 14.72 -36.18 -16.74
CA GLY A 1051 16.05 -35.61 -16.66
C GLY A 1051 16.05 -34.09 -16.48
N ILE A 1052 15.07 -33.55 -15.74
CA ILE A 1052 15.11 -32.16 -15.25
C ILE A 1052 15.82 -32.16 -13.89
N SER A 1053 16.80 -31.29 -13.70
CA SER A 1053 17.52 -31.16 -12.43
C SER A 1053 16.73 -30.37 -11.39
N ALA A 1054 17.03 -30.59 -10.10
CA ALA A 1054 16.41 -29.90 -8.98
C ALA A 1054 16.55 -28.37 -9.06
N ASP A 1055 17.68 -27.87 -9.56
CA ASP A 1055 17.97 -26.43 -9.73
C ASP A 1055 17.02 -25.72 -10.70
N ASN A 1056 16.43 -26.46 -11.64
CA ASN A 1056 15.49 -25.91 -12.61
C ASN A 1056 14.04 -25.84 -12.08
N ILE A 1057 13.81 -26.29 -10.86
CA ILE A 1057 12.48 -26.40 -10.26
C ILE A 1057 12.40 -25.52 -9.00
N GLY A 1058 11.34 -24.72 -8.94
CA GLY A 1058 10.98 -23.94 -7.77
C GLY A 1058 9.59 -24.32 -7.24
N ILE A 1059 9.48 -24.60 -5.95
CA ILE A 1059 8.22 -24.94 -5.30
C ILE A 1059 7.81 -23.84 -4.33
N ILE A 1060 6.67 -23.24 -4.59
CA ILE A 1060 6.12 -22.12 -3.83
C ILE A 1060 4.90 -22.60 -3.07
N THR A 1061 4.86 -22.33 -1.76
CA THR A 1061 3.66 -22.56 -0.95
C THR A 1061 3.61 -21.58 0.21
N PRO A 1062 2.42 -21.05 0.57
CA PRO A 1062 2.31 -20.01 1.58
C PRO A 1062 2.51 -20.48 3.02
N TYR A 1063 2.39 -21.79 3.27
CA TYR A 1063 2.43 -22.33 4.61
C TYR A 1063 3.74 -23.07 4.89
N ILE A 1064 4.45 -22.67 5.94
CA ILE A 1064 5.76 -23.22 6.27
C ILE A 1064 5.70 -24.71 6.63
N LYS A 1065 4.55 -25.17 7.13
CA LYS A 1065 4.35 -26.59 7.41
C LYS A 1065 4.17 -27.41 6.14
N GLN A 1066 3.50 -26.88 5.12
CA GLN A 1066 3.50 -27.48 3.78
C GLN A 1066 4.92 -27.59 3.23
N VAL A 1067 5.76 -26.56 3.39
CA VAL A 1067 7.18 -26.61 3.01
C VAL A 1067 7.90 -27.77 3.70
N ARG A 1068 7.70 -27.96 5.01
CA ARG A 1068 8.33 -29.05 5.77
C ARG A 1068 7.86 -30.42 5.32
N GLN A 1069 6.56 -30.57 5.08
CA GLN A 1069 5.99 -31.84 4.63
C GLN A 1069 6.55 -32.24 3.26
N ILE A 1070 6.60 -31.31 2.30
CA ILE A 1070 7.16 -31.56 0.97
C ILE A 1070 8.64 -31.94 1.08
N ARG A 1071 9.42 -31.26 1.94
CA ARG A 1071 10.83 -31.61 2.18
C ARG A 1071 10.98 -33.02 2.74
N SER A 1072 10.18 -33.38 3.74
CA SER A 1072 10.19 -34.73 4.33
C SER A 1072 9.91 -35.80 3.29
N LEU A 1073 8.88 -35.62 2.46
CA LEU A 1073 8.54 -36.58 1.40
C LEU A 1073 9.68 -36.78 0.40
N LEU A 1074 10.39 -35.72 0.05
CA LEU A 1074 11.56 -35.80 -0.85
C LEU A 1074 12.77 -36.46 -0.17
N ASP A 1075 12.98 -36.20 1.12
CA ASP A 1075 14.05 -36.84 1.89
C ASP A 1075 13.83 -38.34 2.04
N ASP A 1076 12.60 -38.74 2.36
CA ASP A 1076 12.22 -40.13 2.53
C ASP A 1076 12.36 -40.93 1.21
N ALA A 1077 12.25 -40.24 0.07
CA ALA A 1077 12.48 -40.79 -1.26
C ALA A 1077 13.93 -40.65 -1.77
N GLU A 1078 14.85 -40.10 -0.95
CA GLU A 1078 16.24 -39.81 -1.31
C GLU A 1078 16.39 -38.93 -2.57
N PHE A 1079 15.42 -38.05 -2.81
CA PHE A 1079 15.43 -37.13 -3.95
C PHE A 1079 16.23 -35.86 -3.63
N GLU A 1080 16.94 -35.35 -4.65
CA GLU A 1080 17.57 -34.03 -4.55
C GLU A 1080 16.47 -32.97 -4.34
N ARG A 1081 16.66 -32.07 -3.36
CA ARG A 1081 15.64 -31.09 -3.01
C ARG A 1081 15.69 -29.89 -3.97
N PRO A 1082 14.61 -29.59 -4.71
CA PRO A 1082 14.50 -28.32 -5.41
C PRO A 1082 14.35 -27.18 -4.39
N LYS A 1083 14.43 -25.93 -4.86
CA LYS A 1083 14.16 -24.79 -3.97
C LYS A 1083 12.69 -24.83 -3.54
N ILE A 1084 12.42 -24.96 -2.24
CA ILE A 1084 11.06 -24.95 -1.66
C ILE A 1084 10.97 -23.82 -0.63
N GLY A 1085 9.93 -22.98 -0.70
CA GLY A 1085 9.74 -21.85 0.22
C GLY A 1085 8.46 -21.05 -0.01
N SER A 1086 8.29 -19.96 0.74
CA SER A 1086 7.17 -19.03 0.56
C SER A 1086 7.41 -18.06 -0.60
N VAL A 1087 6.38 -17.33 -1.03
CA VAL A 1087 6.50 -16.32 -2.11
C VAL A 1087 7.58 -15.28 -1.81
N GLU A 1088 7.68 -14.85 -0.55
CA GLU A 1088 8.69 -13.88 -0.11
C GLU A 1088 10.12 -14.37 -0.36
N GLU A 1089 10.39 -15.67 -0.19
CA GLU A 1089 11.72 -16.25 -0.47
C GLU A 1089 12.06 -16.35 -1.96
N PHE A 1090 11.04 -16.33 -2.83
CA PHE A 1090 11.17 -16.42 -4.28
C PHE A 1090 11.23 -15.05 -4.97
N GLN A 1091 11.02 -13.97 -4.22
CA GLN A 1091 11.09 -12.64 -4.78
C GLN A 1091 12.51 -12.33 -5.30
N GLY A 1092 12.57 -11.77 -6.52
CA GLY A 1092 13.84 -11.53 -7.22
C GLY A 1092 14.51 -12.77 -7.82
N ARG A 1093 13.96 -13.98 -7.59
CA ARG A 1093 14.40 -15.22 -8.24
C ARG A 1093 13.47 -15.60 -9.39
N GLU A 1094 13.94 -16.49 -10.24
CA GLU A 1094 13.21 -17.07 -11.37
C GLU A 1094 13.67 -18.51 -11.59
N PHE A 1095 12.76 -19.35 -12.09
CA PHE A 1095 13.03 -20.77 -12.34
C PHE A 1095 12.41 -21.18 -13.67
N PRO A 1096 13.02 -22.12 -14.41
CA PRO A 1096 12.41 -22.74 -15.58
C PRO A 1096 11.00 -23.29 -15.29
N ILE A 1097 10.85 -24.03 -14.19
CA ILE A 1097 9.59 -24.66 -13.78
C ILE A 1097 9.22 -24.20 -12.37
N ILE A 1098 7.97 -23.76 -12.20
CA ILE A 1098 7.38 -23.45 -10.89
C ILE A 1098 6.21 -24.38 -10.59
N ILE A 1099 6.20 -24.94 -9.39
CA ILE A 1099 5.03 -25.64 -8.83
C ILE A 1099 4.51 -24.82 -7.65
N LEU A 1100 3.24 -24.44 -7.70
CA LEU A 1100 2.59 -23.60 -6.70
C LEU A 1100 1.49 -24.39 -5.99
N SER A 1101 1.60 -24.58 -4.67
CA SER A 1101 0.58 -25.24 -3.85
C SER A 1101 -0.21 -24.22 -3.02
N LEU A 1102 -1.54 -24.29 -3.11
CA LEU A 1102 -2.47 -23.34 -2.48
C LEU A 1102 -2.91 -23.79 -1.08
N VAL A 1103 -2.82 -25.09 -0.78
CA VAL A 1103 -3.09 -25.80 0.49
C VAL A 1103 -4.54 -25.79 0.95
N ARG A 1104 -5.25 -24.67 0.78
CA ARG A 1104 -6.58 -24.44 1.40
C ARG A 1104 -7.68 -25.20 0.67
N SER A 1105 -8.54 -25.90 1.42
CA SER A 1105 -9.55 -26.80 0.84
C SER A 1105 -10.88 -26.94 1.61
N ASN A 1106 -11.08 -26.30 2.78
CA ASN A 1106 -12.30 -26.42 3.58
C ASN A 1106 -13.27 -25.24 3.45
N GLU A 1107 -14.51 -25.47 2.99
CA GLU A 1107 -15.60 -24.48 2.85
C GLU A 1107 -16.16 -23.97 4.21
N ASN A 1108 -16.27 -24.83 5.23
CA ASN A 1108 -16.83 -24.47 6.54
C ASN A 1108 -15.92 -23.54 7.38
N LEU A 1109 -14.63 -23.49 7.06
CA LEU A 1109 -13.69 -22.54 7.65
C LEU A 1109 -13.63 -21.22 6.85
N VAL A 1110 -14.15 -21.19 5.62
CA VAL A 1110 -14.21 -19.98 4.78
C VAL A 1110 -15.06 -18.90 5.42
N SER A 1111 -16.11 -19.21 6.19
CA SER A 1111 -16.94 -18.19 6.85
C SER A 1111 -16.23 -17.51 8.04
N ASN A 1112 -15.42 -18.23 8.82
CA ASN A 1112 -14.55 -17.64 9.84
C ASN A 1112 -13.32 -16.97 9.21
N ASP A 1113 -12.80 -17.52 8.12
CA ASP A 1113 -11.70 -16.95 7.34
C ASP A 1113 -12.14 -15.83 6.40
N LEU A 1114 -13.42 -15.63 6.10
CA LEU A 1114 -13.92 -14.46 5.36
C LEU A 1114 -13.77 -13.18 6.20
N LYS A 1115 -13.69 -13.33 7.53
CA LYS A 1115 -13.29 -12.27 8.46
C LYS A 1115 -11.77 -12.01 8.47
N TYR A 1116 -10.96 -12.97 7.99
CA TYR A 1116 -9.48 -12.92 7.94
C TYR A 1116 -8.89 -13.00 6.52
N GLY A 1117 -9.74 -12.97 5.47
CA GLY A 1117 -9.41 -13.47 4.13
C GLY A 1117 -8.91 -14.92 4.14
N ILE A 1118 -8.69 -15.52 2.98
CA ILE A 1118 -7.91 -16.77 2.88
C ILE A 1118 -6.39 -16.50 3.20
N GLY A 1119 -6.10 -15.46 3.99
CA GLY A 1119 -4.83 -14.90 4.44
C GLY A 1119 -3.88 -14.51 3.31
N PHE A 1120 -3.32 -15.53 2.67
CA PHE A 1120 -2.36 -15.43 1.59
C PHE A 1120 -3.02 -15.35 0.21
N LEU A 1121 -4.09 -16.12 -0.04
CA LEU A 1121 -4.69 -16.23 -1.38
C LEU A 1121 -5.46 -14.98 -1.79
N SER A 1122 -5.93 -14.17 -0.84
CA SER A 1122 -6.65 -12.91 -1.11
C SER A 1122 -5.75 -11.73 -1.50
N ASN A 1123 -4.42 -11.88 -1.39
CA ASN A 1123 -3.51 -10.78 -1.71
C ASN A 1123 -3.08 -10.83 -3.20
N PRO A 1124 -3.56 -9.91 -4.04
CA PRO A 1124 -3.27 -9.92 -5.48
C PRO A 1124 -1.78 -9.75 -5.81
N LYS A 1125 -1.04 -8.97 -5.01
CA LYS A 1125 0.39 -8.74 -5.21
C LYS A 1125 1.21 -10.02 -4.94
N ARG A 1126 0.82 -10.81 -3.94
CA ARG A 1126 1.40 -12.15 -3.66
C ARG A 1126 1.14 -13.11 -4.81
N MET A 1127 -0.09 -13.16 -5.30
CA MET A 1127 -0.43 -13.99 -6.46
C MET A 1127 0.40 -13.58 -7.68
N ASN A 1128 0.47 -12.27 -7.99
CA ASN A 1128 1.25 -11.77 -9.11
C ASN A 1128 2.73 -12.19 -9.03
N VAL A 1129 3.36 -12.07 -7.86
CA VAL A 1129 4.75 -12.54 -7.68
C VAL A 1129 4.86 -14.04 -7.92
N ALA A 1130 3.98 -14.85 -7.33
CA ALA A 1130 4.00 -16.31 -7.48
C ALA A 1130 3.86 -16.75 -8.95
N LEU A 1131 2.90 -16.17 -9.69
CA LEU A 1131 2.63 -16.51 -11.08
C LEU A 1131 3.76 -16.08 -12.04
N THR A 1132 4.53 -15.04 -11.69
CA THR A 1132 5.56 -14.46 -12.56
C THR A 1132 6.98 -14.97 -12.27
N ARG A 1133 7.12 -16.07 -11.52
CA ARG A 1133 8.43 -16.71 -11.25
C ARG A 1133 8.89 -17.68 -12.33
N ALA A 1134 7.97 -18.23 -13.12
CA ALA A 1134 8.25 -19.24 -14.14
C ALA A 1134 8.79 -18.64 -15.44
N GLN A 1135 9.77 -19.31 -16.04
CA GLN A 1135 10.25 -19.01 -17.41
C GLN A 1135 9.52 -19.87 -18.45
N ALA A 1136 9.35 -21.18 -18.19
CA ALA A 1136 8.80 -22.14 -19.15
C ALA A 1136 7.47 -22.77 -18.71
N LEU A 1137 7.31 -23.15 -17.44
CA LEU A 1137 6.12 -23.85 -16.95
C LEU A 1137 5.72 -23.40 -15.55
N ILE A 1138 4.43 -23.18 -15.33
CA ILE A 1138 3.83 -23.08 -14.00
C ILE A 1138 2.72 -24.11 -13.82
N ILE A 1139 2.76 -24.86 -12.72
CA ILE A 1139 1.72 -25.80 -12.29
C ILE A 1139 1.15 -25.31 -10.97
N VAL A 1140 -0.10 -24.86 -10.98
CA VAL A 1140 -0.85 -24.47 -9.78
C VAL A 1140 -1.64 -25.67 -9.29
N ILE A 1141 -1.51 -26.03 -8.02
CA ILE A 1141 -2.17 -27.18 -7.39
C ILE A 1141 -3.03 -26.65 -6.24
N GLY A 1142 -4.32 -26.96 -6.26
CA GLY A 1142 -5.23 -26.54 -5.18
C GLY A 1142 -6.67 -26.99 -5.38
N ASN A 1143 -7.50 -26.77 -4.36
CA ASN A 1143 -8.93 -27.05 -4.45
C ASN A 1143 -9.65 -25.93 -5.25
N PRO A 1144 -10.16 -26.20 -6.47
CA PRO A 1144 -10.76 -25.18 -7.33
C PRO A 1144 -12.02 -24.55 -6.72
N TYR A 1145 -12.80 -25.32 -5.95
CA TYR A 1145 -14.05 -24.84 -5.34
C TYR A 1145 -13.77 -23.81 -4.25
N THR A 1146 -12.77 -24.06 -3.41
CA THR A 1146 -12.39 -23.14 -2.34
C THR A 1146 -11.76 -21.86 -2.91
N VAL A 1147 -10.85 -21.98 -3.88
CA VAL A 1147 -10.08 -20.82 -4.36
C VAL A 1147 -10.85 -19.98 -5.38
N ALA A 1148 -11.84 -20.53 -6.09
CA ALA A 1148 -12.70 -19.76 -7.00
C ALA A 1148 -13.59 -18.73 -6.29
N THR A 1149 -13.68 -18.77 -4.96
CA THR A 1149 -14.33 -17.72 -4.15
C THR A 1149 -13.62 -16.36 -4.31
N ASP A 1150 -12.29 -16.38 -4.48
CA ASP A 1150 -11.49 -15.18 -4.77
C ASP A 1150 -11.52 -14.86 -6.27
N TYR A 1151 -11.71 -13.58 -6.60
CA TYR A 1151 -11.81 -13.12 -7.99
C TYR A 1151 -10.57 -13.47 -8.82
N TYR A 1152 -9.37 -13.25 -8.28
CA TYR A 1152 -8.14 -13.41 -9.02
C TYR A 1152 -7.84 -14.89 -9.30
N TRP A 1153 -8.06 -15.76 -8.32
CA TRP A 1153 -7.91 -17.21 -8.51
C TRP A 1153 -9.00 -17.79 -9.42
N ARG A 1154 -10.22 -17.26 -9.37
CA ARG A 1154 -11.28 -17.61 -10.33
C ARG A 1154 -10.85 -17.28 -11.77
N GLU A 1155 -10.21 -16.13 -11.99
CA GLU A 1155 -9.65 -15.77 -13.31
C GLU A 1155 -8.52 -16.71 -13.75
N VAL A 1156 -7.69 -17.21 -12.81
CA VAL A 1156 -6.67 -18.24 -13.11
C VAL A 1156 -7.34 -19.52 -13.60
N ILE A 1157 -8.38 -20.01 -12.90
CA ILE A 1157 -9.07 -21.25 -13.30
C ILE A 1157 -9.78 -21.06 -14.65
N LYS A 1158 -10.50 -19.95 -14.84
CA LYS A 1158 -11.14 -19.60 -16.13
C LYS A 1158 -10.13 -19.57 -17.27
N PHE A 1159 -8.98 -18.93 -17.04
CA PHE A 1159 -7.89 -18.88 -18.02
C PHE A 1159 -7.39 -20.29 -18.37
N CYS A 1160 -7.23 -21.17 -17.38
CA CYS A 1160 -6.74 -22.52 -17.62
C CYS A 1160 -7.76 -23.37 -18.41
N ILE A 1161 -9.06 -23.27 -18.08
CA ILE A 1161 -10.14 -23.98 -18.79
C ILE A 1161 -10.24 -23.51 -20.24
N GLN A 1162 -10.21 -22.19 -20.49
CA GLN A 1162 -10.29 -21.62 -21.84
C GLN A 1162 -9.10 -21.99 -22.75
N ASN A 1163 -7.99 -22.45 -22.17
CA ASN A 1163 -6.77 -22.80 -22.91
C ASN A 1163 -6.46 -24.31 -22.90
N ASP A 1164 -7.43 -25.17 -22.54
CA ASP A 1164 -7.27 -26.63 -22.38
C ASP A 1164 -6.07 -26.99 -21.48
N SER A 1165 -5.94 -26.28 -20.36
CA SER A 1165 -4.80 -26.40 -19.44
C SER A 1165 -5.21 -26.60 -17.98
N TYR A 1166 -6.47 -26.97 -17.78
CA TYR A 1166 -7.00 -27.43 -16.50
C TYR A 1166 -6.97 -28.96 -16.45
N THR A 1167 -6.57 -29.55 -15.31
CA THR A 1167 -6.59 -31.00 -15.06
C THR A 1167 -6.93 -31.33 -13.60
N GLY A 1168 -7.07 -32.61 -13.26
CA GLY A 1168 -7.42 -33.07 -11.90
C GLY A 1168 -8.92 -33.29 -11.71
N CYS A 1169 -9.49 -32.77 -10.62
CA CYS A 1169 -10.90 -32.96 -10.30
C CYS A 1169 -11.83 -32.23 -11.28
N LYS A 1170 -13.04 -32.77 -11.52
CA LYS A 1170 -14.05 -32.12 -12.37
C LYS A 1170 -14.51 -30.80 -11.76
N VAL A 1171 -14.80 -29.82 -12.61
CA VAL A 1171 -15.35 -28.50 -12.25
C VAL A 1171 -16.65 -28.30 -13.01
N TYR A 1172 -17.68 -27.79 -12.33
CA TYR A 1172 -19.00 -27.54 -12.91
C TYR A 1172 -19.13 -26.07 -13.36
N PRO A 1173 -19.89 -25.76 -14.44
CA PRO A 1173 -20.09 -24.39 -14.92
C PRO A 1173 -20.63 -23.42 -13.85
N GLU A 1174 -21.45 -23.95 -12.94
CA GLU A 1174 -22.03 -23.24 -11.78
C GLU A 1174 -20.99 -22.57 -10.88
N LEU A 1175 -19.72 -23.03 -10.91
CA LEU A 1175 -18.62 -22.40 -10.15
C LEU A 1175 -18.25 -21.00 -10.66
N PHE A 1176 -18.66 -20.65 -11.88
CA PHE A 1176 -18.25 -19.44 -12.58
C PHE A 1176 -19.37 -18.44 -12.86
N GLU A 1177 -20.61 -18.82 -12.53
CA GLU A 1177 -21.80 -17.96 -12.44
C GLU A 1177 -21.78 -17.16 -11.14
#